data_AF-A0A378PXA7-F1
#
_entry.id   AF-A0A378PXA7-F1
#
_cell.length_a   1.000
_cell.length_b   1.000
_cell.length_c   1.000
_cell.angle_alpha   90.00
_cell.angle_beta   90.00
_cell.angle_gamma   90.00
#
_symmetry.space_group_name_H-M   'P 1'
#
loop_
_entity.id
_entity.type
_entity.pdbx_description
1 polymer ?
#
loop_
_entity_poly.entity_id
_entity_poly.type
_entity_poly.pdbx_seq_one_letter_code
_entity_poly.pdbx_strand_id
1 'polypeptide(L)'
;MQVYLVGGAVRDTLLGHPIKDKDFMVVGASPADLLTQGFTQVGADFPVFLHPHTHAEYALARTERKNGKGHQGFAVQTDGVSLQDDLARRDLTINALAIEVDGLFDDTPRTGQVVDFYDGQNDLRHKLLRHVSPAFSEDPLRVLRVARFYARFYELGFTVAPDTAYLMQSIASRGELLHLSRERIWTECVKAFDEMCAFAFFELLFYLDILKEILPELNTIWQNNTIRQTTFDKLKTAHDKPLHIKFAILTYGFLDNKADLSKLCERLLTPKAITQFAQLFITLFDELTHYQDISADKLLMLIENTKAQKDKRVLFDLINAVEIVNNKTINREFFHHAISLYQSVTINDIDKSLKGKQIGDELAQLRLLKLSEFLKKGNFMKKVALITGGAKRIGKAIVEAFHSNGFNVIIHYHHSQTDAQYLADELNAICDNSAKIIKADLSIVNDKNTLADFKNHAIALFGRIDVLVHNASSFYPSDVNDDLDKWQTDWDDLFLTNAKAPLFLSHVFKDELITNHGAIISLLDIHARDKPFIGYPIYNMAKSAHLGMVQSLALEFAPSVRVNGVSPGVNIFPEDNKNNELNDSTKDELASSVPLQTIGTPNDIAQAVLFLANAPYITGQILAVDGGRSLTLRGS
;
A
#
# COMPACT_ATOMS: atom_id res chain seq x y z
N MET A 1 -13.21 31.06 49.03
CA MET A 1 -13.11 30.05 47.96
C MET A 1 -11.73 30.12 47.33
N GLN A 2 -11.19 28.98 46.90
CA GLN A 2 -9.95 28.89 46.14
C GLN A 2 -10.23 28.22 44.80
N VAL A 3 -9.56 28.67 43.74
CA VAL A 3 -9.77 28.18 42.37
C VAL A 3 -8.45 27.63 41.86
N TYR A 4 -8.50 26.41 41.31
CA TYR A 4 -7.33 25.71 40.83
C TYR A 4 -7.54 25.28 39.37
N LEU A 5 -6.58 25.55 38.51
CA LEU A 5 -6.44 24.84 37.23
C LEU A 5 -5.95 23.42 37.55
N VAL A 6 -6.62 22.39 37.04
CA VAL A 6 -6.34 20.99 37.43
C VAL A 6 -6.20 20.04 36.25
N GLY A 7 -5.56 18.89 36.49
CA GLY A 7 -5.61 17.74 35.59
C GLY A 7 -4.84 17.91 34.29
N GLY A 8 -5.52 17.70 33.16
CA GLY A 8 -4.90 17.62 31.84
C GLY A 8 -4.16 18.89 31.44
N ALA A 9 -4.71 20.06 31.77
CA ALA A 9 -4.11 21.35 31.47
C ALA A 9 -2.76 21.54 32.18
N VAL A 10 -2.67 21.17 33.46
CA VAL A 10 -1.42 21.28 34.25
C VAL A 10 -0.38 20.31 33.71
N ARG A 11 -0.76 19.04 33.48
CA ARG A 11 0.12 18.02 32.89
C ARG A 11 0.66 18.44 31.52
N ASP A 12 -0.23 18.87 30.62
CA ASP A 12 0.14 19.23 29.25
C ASP A 12 1.04 20.49 29.25
N THR A 13 0.82 21.44 30.16
CA THR A 13 1.74 22.58 30.39
C THR A 13 3.14 22.10 30.79
N LEU A 14 3.24 21.17 31.73
CA LEU A 14 4.53 20.64 32.19
C LEU A 14 5.25 19.80 31.13
N LEU A 15 4.51 19.18 30.21
CA LEU A 15 5.07 18.48 29.05
C LEU A 15 5.44 19.43 27.88
N GLY A 16 5.15 20.73 27.99
CA GLY A 16 5.34 21.70 26.91
C GLY A 16 4.38 21.50 25.74
N HIS A 17 3.23 20.87 25.97
CA HIS A 17 2.19 20.66 24.99
C HIS A 17 1.12 21.76 25.03
N PRO A 18 0.49 22.10 23.90
CA PRO A 18 -0.60 23.07 23.88
C PRO A 18 -1.79 22.56 24.71
N ILE A 19 -2.31 23.42 25.59
CA ILE A 19 -3.51 23.16 26.37
C ILE A 19 -4.70 23.19 25.42
N LYS A 20 -5.45 22.09 25.31
CA LYS A 20 -6.68 22.03 24.51
C LYS A 20 -7.88 22.60 25.27
N ASP A 21 -8.06 22.13 26.50
CA ASP A 21 -9.18 22.49 27.37
C ASP A 21 -8.64 22.80 28.77
N LYS A 22 -9.24 23.79 29.44
CA LYS A 22 -8.91 24.17 30.82
C LYS A 22 -10.02 23.72 31.76
N ASP A 23 -9.67 22.80 32.65
CA ASP A 23 -10.56 22.33 33.71
C ASP A 23 -10.17 22.97 35.03
N PHE A 24 -11.15 23.51 35.74
CA PHE A 24 -10.97 24.18 37.01
C PHE A 24 -11.67 23.44 38.15
N MET A 25 -11.09 23.55 39.34
CA MET A 25 -11.69 23.07 40.57
C MET A 25 -11.82 24.19 41.59
N VAL A 26 -12.98 24.26 42.23
CA VAL A 26 -13.28 25.28 43.24
C VAL A 26 -13.45 24.62 44.61
N VAL A 27 -12.65 25.08 45.57
CA VAL A 27 -12.65 24.60 46.96
C VAL A 27 -13.29 25.64 47.87
N GLY A 28 -14.18 25.20 48.77
CA GLY A 28 -14.86 26.07 49.72
C GLY A 28 -15.87 27.02 49.07
N ALA A 29 -16.57 26.55 48.03
CA ALA A 29 -17.73 27.20 47.43
C ALA A 29 -18.90 26.21 47.36
N SER A 30 -20.13 26.74 47.38
CA SER A 30 -21.35 25.97 47.20
C SER A 30 -21.86 26.08 45.75
N PRO A 31 -22.74 25.16 45.28
CA PRO A 31 -23.43 25.30 44.00
C PRO A 31 -24.13 26.65 43.82
N ALA A 32 -24.74 27.16 44.90
CA ALA A 32 -25.43 28.45 44.88
C ALA A 32 -24.49 29.62 44.61
N ASP A 33 -23.24 29.56 45.08
CA ASP A 33 -22.24 30.60 44.83
C ASP A 33 -21.91 30.70 43.35
N LEU A 34 -21.68 29.57 42.66
CA LEU A 34 -21.37 29.55 41.23
C LEU A 34 -22.57 29.98 40.36
N LEU A 35 -23.77 29.52 40.70
CA LEU A 35 -24.99 29.93 39.99
C LEU A 35 -25.25 31.44 40.13
N THR A 36 -24.99 32.02 41.31
CA THR A 36 -25.11 33.48 41.53
C THR A 36 -24.11 34.27 40.69
N GLN A 37 -22.95 33.68 40.39
CA GLN A 37 -21.93 34.26 39.50
C GLN A 37 -22.23 34.03 38.00
N GLY A 38 -23.40 33.47 37.66
CA GLY A 38 -23.84 33.29 36.27
C GLY A 38 -23.34 32.01 35.59
N PHE A 39 -22.76 31.07 36.33
CA PHE A 39 -22.37 29.77 35.76
C PHE A 39 -23.60 28.93 35.44
N THR A 40 -23.46 28.05 34.45
CA THR A 40 -24.53 27.11 34.06
C THR A 40 -24.19 25.70 34.53
N GLN A 41 -25.03 25.09 35.35
CA GLN A 41 -24.85 23.71 35.80
C GLN A 41 -25.22 22.71 34.70
N VAL A 42 -24.33 21.74 34.46
CA VAL A 42 -24.50 20.61 33.54
C VAL A 42 -24.26 19.31 34.29
N GLY A 43 -25.14 18.32 34.08
CA GLY A 43 -25.10 17.03 34.76
C GLY A 43 -25.88 17.01 36.08
N ALA A 44 -26.72 15.98 36.26
CA ALA A 44 -27.58 15.82 37.44
C ALA A 44 -26.85 15.13 38.61
N ASP A 45 -26.17 14.01 38.35
CA ASP A 45 -25.50 13.21 39.39
C ASP A 45 -24.08 13.71 39.70
N PHE A 46 -23.44 14.36 38.72
CA PHE A 46 -22.09 14.89 38.81
C PHE A 46 -22.05 16.30 38.22
N PRO A 47 -22.50 17.32 38.98
CA PRO A 47 -22.61 18.67 38.45
C PRO A 47 -21.24 19.25 38.12
N VAL A 48 -21.10 19.72 36.89
CA VAL A 48 -20.03 20.58 36.40
C VAL A 48 -20.64 21.93 36.04
N PHE A 49 -19.94 23.02 36.34
CA PHE A 49 -20.42 24.38 36.12
C PHE A 49 -19.66 25.02 34.96
N LEU A 50 -20.36 25.39 33.89
CA LEU A 50 -19.75 26.04 32.74
C LEU A 50 -19.62 27.54 32.97
N HIS A 51 -18.42 28.06 32.74
CA HIS A 51 -18.11 29.50 32.85
C HIS A 51 -18.90 30.31 31.80
N PRO A 52 -19.49 31.46 32.15
CA PRO A 52 -20.44 32.19 31.29
C PRO A 52 -19.83 32.77 30.01
N HIS A 53 -18.52 33.01 29.98
CA HIS A 53 -17.84 33.64 28.83
C HIS A 53 -16.97 32.68 28.03
N THR A 54 -16.30 31.76 28.73
CA THR A 54 -15.29 30.87 28.13
C THR A 54 -15.81 29.45 27.95
N HIS A 55 -16.92 29.10 28.59
CA HIS A 55 -17.47 27.75 28.67
C HIS A 55 -16.50 26.70 29.25
N ALA A 56 -15.43 27.12 29.92
CA ALA A 56 -14.54 26.22 30.66
C ALA A 56 -15.29 25.51 31.80
N GLU A 57 -14.87 24.29 32.12
CA GLU A 57 -15.51 23.42 33.11
C GLU A 57 -14.99 23.71 34.52
N TYR A 58 -15.89 24.01 35.46
CA TYR A 58 -15.58 24.22 36.88
C TYR A 58 -16.28 23.15 37.72
N ALA A 59 -15.50 22.32 38.39
CA ALA A 59 -16.01 21.32 39.33
C ALA A 59 -15.86 21.80 40.77
N LEU A 60 -16.86 21.56 41.61
CA LEU A 60 -16.72 21.74 43.06
C LEU A 60 -15.98 20.52 43.64
N ALA A 61 -15.02 20.76 44.54
CA ALA A 61 -14.36 19.69 45.27
C ALA A 61 -15.40 18.89 46.06
N ARG A 62 -15.39 17.57 45.90
CA ARG A 62 -16.45 16.72 46.46
C ARG A 62 -15.97 15.36 46.94
N THR A 63 -16.72 14.81 47.88
CA THR A 63 -16.65 13.41 48.26
C THR A 63 -17.96 12.71 47.93
N GLU A 64 -17.84 11.59 47.24
CA GLU A 64 -18.96 10.75 46.82
C GLU A 64 -19.07 9.55 47.79
N ARG A 65 -20.28 9.27 48.29
CA ARG A 65 -20.63 8.00 48.96
C ARG A 65 -21.54 7.17 48.05
N LYS A 66 -21.14 5.92 47.81
CA LYS A 66 -21.91 4.93 47.03
C LYS A 66 -23.11 4.46 47.85
N ASN A 67 -24.32 4.84 47.46
CA ASN A 67 -25.54 4.29 48.04
C ASN A 67 -25.98 3.06 47.24
N GLY A 68 -25.49 1.87 47.62
CA GLY A 68 -26.03 0.58 47.16
C GLY A 68 -25.28 -0.12 46.02
N LYS A 69 -25.76 -1.32 45.65
CA LYS A 69 -25.27 -2.12 44.52
C LYS A 69 -26.00 -1.69 43.23
N GLY A 70 -25.34 -0.88 42.41
CA GLY A 70 -25.85 -0.42 41.10
C GLY A 70 -25.28 0.95 40.72
N HIS A 71 -25.39 1.33 39.43
CA HIS A 71 -24.88 2.58 38.86
C HIS A 71 -25.82 3.80 39.05
N GLN A 72 -26.77 3.76 39.99
CA GLN A 72 -27.65 4.89 40.27
C GLN A 72 -27.60 5.26 41.75
N GLY A 73 -27.10 6.47 42.03
CA GLY A 73 -27.13 7.11 43.35
C GLY A 73 -25.77 7.31 44.01
N PHE A 74 -25.05 8.37 43.62
CA PHE A 74 -23.95 8.93 44.42
C PHE A 74 -24.49 10.10 45.24
N ALA A 75 -24.35 10.03 46.57
CA ALA A 75 -24.58 11.22 47.41
C ALA A 75 -23.31 12.07 47.37
N VAL A 76 -23.41 13.27 46.79
CA VAL A 76 -22.31 14.23 46.66
C VAL A 76 -22.28 15.12 47.90
N GLN A 77 -21.17 15.07 48.64
CA GLN A 77 -20.91 15.97 49.77
C GLN A 77 -19.78 16.95 49.38
N THR A 78 -20.06 18.24 49.37
CA THR A 78 -19.11 19.32 49.04
C THR A 78 -18.56 20.03 50.28
N ASP A 79 -19.23 19.91 51.42
CA ASP A 79 -18.86 20.63 52.65
C ASP A 79 -17.64 19.99 53.32
N GLY A 80 -16.58 20.79 53.47
CA GLY A 80 -15.35 20.39 54.18
C GLY A 80 -14.37 19.54 53.36
N VAL A 81 -14.59 19.39 52.05
CA VAL A 81 -13.71 18.61 51.16
C VAL A 81 -12.50 19.44 50.75
N SER A 82 -11.29 18.92 50.99
CA SER A 82 -10.06 19.57 50.59
C SER A 82 -9.71 19.31 49.12
N LEU A 83 -8.84 20.15 48.55
CA LEU A 83 -8.20 19.90 47.25
C LEU A 83 -7.56 18.50 47.20
N GLN A 84 -6.89 18.10 48.28
CA GLN A 84 -6.20 16.82 48.38
C GLN A 84 -7.19 15.64 48.28
N ASP A 85 -8.33 15.71 48.98
CA ASP A 85 -9.35 14.65 48.98
C ASP A 85 -9.98 14.39 47.60
N ASP A 86 -10.17 15.45 46.81
CA ASP A 86 -10.67 15.34 45.44
C ASP A 86 -9.59 14.75 44.50
N LEU A 87 -8.37 15.30 44.57
CA LEU A 87 -7.25 14.82 43.76
C LEU A 87 -6.95 13.33 44.02
N ALA A 88 -7.13 12.85 45.25
CA ALA A 88 -6.97 11.43 45.65
C ALA A 88 -7.81 10.46 44.81
N ARG A 89 -8.94 10.93 44.28
CA ARG A 89 -9.93 10.11 43.55
C ARG A 89 -9.70 10.12 42.05
N ARG A 90 -8.69 10.83 41.56
CA ARG A 90 -8.36 10.84 40.13
C ARG A 90 -7.65 9.55 39.73
N ASP A 91 -7.63 9.28 38.42
CA ASP A 91 -7.13 7.99 37.93
C ASP A 91 -5.61 7.88 38.06
N LEU A 92 -4.87 8.94 37.70
CA LEU A 92 -3.41 8.94 37.60
C LEU A 92 -2.79 10.12 38.33
N THR A 93 -1.61 9.92 38.94
CA THR A 93 -0.83 10.95 39.67
C THR A 93 -0.53 12.16 38.80
N ILE A 94 -0.15 11.94 37.54
CA ILE A 94 0.11 13.00 36.56
C ILE A 94 -1.13 13.86 36.24
N ASN A 95 -2.34 13.36 36.53
CA ASN A 95 -3.60 14.08 36.37
C ASN A 95 -4.14 14.62 37.71
N ALA A 96 -3.41 14.40 38.80
CA ALA A 96 -3.71 14.86 40.15
C ALA A 96 -2.84 16.07 40.55
N LEU A 97 -2.52 16.92 39.57
CA LEU A 97 -1.75 18.15 39.72
C LEU A 97 -2.68 19.37 39.64
N ALA A 98 -2.34 20.42 40.38
CA ALA A 98 -3.12 21.65 40.44
C ALA A 98 -2.24 22.91 40.45
N ILE A 99 -2.75 24.02 39.90
CA ILE A 99 -2.13 25.35 39.99
C ILE A 99 -3.19 26.33 40.48
N GLU A 100 -2.91 27.07 41.55
CA GLU A 100 -3.85 28.08 42.07
C GLU A 100 -3.90 29.31 41.15
N VAL A 101 -5.11 29.75 40.82
CA VAL A 101 -5.35 30.93 39.98
C VAL A 101 -6.00 32.07 40.79
N ASP A 102 -5.99 33.29 40.24
CA ASP A 102 -6.41 34.48 40.96
C ASP A 102 -7.91 34.48 41.33
N GLY A 103 -8.78 33.93 40.47
CA GLY A 103 -10.19 33.79 40.80
C GLY A 103 -11.03 33.04 39.76
N LEU A 104 -12.36 33.14 39.88
CA LEU A 104 -13.30 32.46 38.97
C LEU A 104 -13.27 32.99 37.53
N PHE A 105 -12.89 34.26 37.35
CA PHE A 105 -12.87 34.97 36.06
C PHE A 105 -11.46 35.41 35.65
N ASP A 106 -10.44 35.00 36.41
CA ASP A 106 -9.03 35.30 36.15
C ASP A 106 -8.20 34.02 36.36
N ASP A 107 -7.76 33.44 35.25
CA ASP A 107 -7.00 32.20 35.23
C ASP A 107 -5.48 32.42 35.35
N THR A 108 -5.05 33.64 35.70
CA THR A 108 -3.64 33.97 35.97
C THR A 108 -3.15 33.16 37.18
N PRO A 109 -2.06 32.37 37.04
CA PRO A 109 -1.47 31.66 38.17
C PRO A 109 -0.96 32.62 39.25
N ARG A 110 -1.38 32.43 40.50
CA ARG A 110 -0.97 33.30 41.62
C ARG A 110 0.53 33.29 41.88
N THR A 111 1.09 32.08 41.98
CA THR A 111 2.53 31.86 42.26
C THR A 111 3.21 31.07 41.14
N GLY A 112 2.42 30.44 40.27
CA GLY A 112 2.90 29.47 39.27
C GLY A 112 3.39 28.14 39.86
N GLN A 113 3.35 27.96 41.19
CA GLN A 113 3.76 26.70 41.81
C GLN A 113 2.71 25.61 41.60
N VAL A 114 3.17 24.43 41.20
CA VAL A 114 2.33 23.24 41.06
C VAL A 114 2.12 22.61 42.45
N VAL A 115 0.86 22.49 42.84
CA VAL A 115 0.43 21.72 44.00
C VAL A 115 0.39 20.24 43.61
N ASP A 116 1.20 19.44 44.28
CA ASP A 116 1.39 18.01 44.01
C ASP A 116 1.43 17.21 45.33
N PHE A 117 0.33 16.57 45.67
CA PHE A 117 0.21 15.75 46.88
C PHE A 117 0.61 14.28 46.68
N TYR A 118 0.76 13.84 45.42
CA TYR A 118 0.84 12.43 45.04
C TYR A 118 2.05 12.11 44.14
N ASP A 119 3.06 12.98 44.15
CA ASP A 119 4.31 12.82 43.41
C ASP A 119 4.14 12.75 41.86
N GLY A 120 3.09 13.39 41.34
CA GLY A 120 2.76 13.40 39.91
C GLY A 120 3.81 14.08 39.04
N GLN A 121 4.50 15.12 39.54
CA GLN A 121 5.60 15.76 38.81
C GLN A 121 6.79 14.81 38.65
N ASN A 122 7.06 13.98 39.64
CA ASN A 122 8.13 13.00 39.60
C ASN A 122 7.79 11.85 38.65
N ASP A 123 6.56 11.33 38.70
CA ASP A 123 6.08 10.35 37.74
C ASP A 123 6.10 10.92 36.30
N LEU A 124 5.79 12.20 36.10
CA LEU A 124 5.90 12.85 34.79
C LEU A 124 7.34 12.88 34.28
N ARG A 125 8.32 13.23 35.14
CA ARG A 125 9.76 13.23 34.80
C ARG A 125 10.26 11.83 34.44
N HIS A 126 9.79 10.80 35.16
CA HIS A 126 10.17 9.41 34.93
C HIS A 126 9.28 8.70 33.90
N LYS A 127 8.29 9.39 33.33
CA LYS A 127 7.35 8.88 32.33
C LYS A 127 6.58 7.65 32.84
N LEU A 128 6.05 7.75 34.05
CA LEU A 128 5.28 6.68 34.71
C LEU A 128 3.80 7.03 34.79
N LEU A 129 2.96 6.07 34.43
CA LEU A 129 1.51 6.12 34.65
C LEU A 129 1.19 5.35 35.94
N ARG A 130 1.02 6.10 37.04
CA ARG A 130 0.75 5.55 38.37
C ARG A 130 -0.64 5.95 38.85
N HIS A 131 -1.38 5.01 39.45
CA HIS A 131 -2.65 5.32 40.10
C HIS A 131 -2.46 6.21 41.34
N VAL A 132 -3.41 7.10 41.62
CA VAL A 132 -3.27 8.09 42.71
C VAL A 132 -3.38 7.45 44.10
N SER A 133 -4.41 6.63 44.30
CA SER A 133 -4.74 6.08 45.62
C SER A 133 -5.56 4.79 45.51
N PRO A 134 -5.81 4.07 46.63
CA PRO A 134 -6.66 2.88 46.65
C PRO A 134 -8.08 3.11 46.09
N ALA A 135 -8.56 4.37 46.07
CA ALA A 135 -9.84 4.74 45.45
C ALA A 135 -9.88 4.41 43.95
N PHE A 136 -8.75 4.12 43.30
CA PHE A 136 -8.67 3.61 41.93
C PHE A 136 -9.61 2.41 41.68
N SER A 137 -9.76 1.51 42.66
CA SER A 137 -10.63 0.33 42.53
C SER A 137 -12.13 0.65 42.59
N GLU A 138 -12.54 1.87 42.91
CA GLU A 138 -13.95 2.24 43.04
C GLU A 138 -14.67 2.32 41.67
N ASP A 139 -13.94 2.62 40.59
CA ASP A 139 -14.44 2.64 39.22
C ASP A 139 -13.55 1.78 38.30
N PRO A 140 -13.96 0.53 37.97
CA PRO A 140 -13.19 -0.36 37.12
C PRO A 140 -12.89 0.21 35.72
N LEU A 141 -13.63 1.23 35.25
CA LEU A 141 -13.35 1.91 33.98
C LEU A 141 -11.95 2.54 33.96
N ARG A 142 -11.38 2.87 35.13
CA ARG A 142 -10.04 3.44 35.23
C ARG A 142 -8.96 2.54 34.63
N VAL A 143 -9.16 1.23 34.62
CA VAL A 143 -8.27 0.28 33.92
C VAL A 143 -8.16 0.62 32.43
N LEU A 144 -9.30 0.83 31.76
CA LEU A 144 -9.32 1.20 30.34
C LEU A 144 -8.79 2.63 30.12
N ARG A 145 -9.06 3.56 31.04
CA ARG A 145 -8.53 4.93 30.96
C ARG A 145 -7.01 4.95 31.06
N VAL A 146 -6.41 4.14 31.94
CA VAL A 146 -4.94 4.00 32.02
C VAL A 146 -4.38 3.44 30.72
N ALA A 147 -5.00 2.40 30.14
CA ALA A 147 -4.59 1.88 28.84
C ALA A 147 -4.69 2.93 27.72
N ARG A 148 -5.70 3.82 27.77
CA ARG A 148 -5.83 4.94 26.83
C ARG A 148 -4.73 5.98 27.02
N PHE A 149 -4.42 6.34 28.26
CA PHE A 149 -3.29 7.24 28.55
C PHE A 149 -1.96 6.63 28.12
N TYR A 150 -1.79 5.31 28.27
CA TYR A 150 -0.63 4.60 27.74
C TYR A 150 -0.52 4.74 26.22
N ALA A 151 -1.62 4.53 25.49
CA ALA A 151 -1.65 4.76 24.04
C ALA A 151 -1.34 6.21 23.64
N ARG A 152 -1.89 7.19 24.38
CA ARG A 152 -1.64 8.61 24.13
C ARG A 152 -0.17 9.01 24.31
N PHE A 153 0.50 8.46 25.31
CA PHE A 153 1.87 8.84 25.69
C PHE A 153 2.93 7.81 25.29
N TYR A 154 2.56 6.83 24.46
CA TYR A 154 3.42 5.74 24.03
C TYR A 154 4.72 6.24 23.37
N GLU A 155 4.60 7.14 22.38
CA GLU A 155 5.73 7.73 21.65
C GLU A 155 6.61 8.61 22.55
N LEU A 156 6.04 9.16 23.64
CA LEU A 156 6.81 9.91 24.62
C LEU A 156 7.63 8.98 25.54
N GLY A 157 7.43 7.66 25.46
CA GLY A 157 8.14 6.65 26.25
C GLY A 157 7.54 6.43 27.64
N PHE A 158 6.25 6.70 27.82
CA PHE A 158 5.57 6.40 29.09
C PHE A 158 5.36 4.90 29.29
N THR A 159 5.44 4.47 30.54
CA THR A 159 5.15 3.08 30.95
C THR A 159 4.18 3.06 32.13
N VAL A 160 3.45 1.96 32.30
CA VAL A 160 2.57 1.78 33.47
C VAL A 160 3.41 1.34 34.66
N ALA A 161 3.26 2.03 35.79
CA ALA A 161 4.00 1.70 37.00
C ALA A 161 3.65 0.26 37.48
N PRO A 162 4.62 -0.53 37.99
CA PRO A 162 4.40 -1.94 38.38
C PRO A 162 3.22 -2.15 39.33
N ASP A 163 3.10 -1.33 40.37
CA ASP A 163 1.99 -1.42 41.34
C ASP A 163 0.62 -1.12 40.69
N THR A 164 0.62 -0.27 39.66
CA THR A 164 -0.60 0.07 38.91
C THR A 164 -0.99 -1.06 37.97
N ALA A 165 -0.01 -1.67 37.29
CA ALA A 165 -0.24 -2.87 36.48
C ALA A 165 -0.80 -4.01 37.35
N TYR A 166 -0.20 -4.26 38.51
CA TYR A 166 -0.70 -5.27 39.46
C TYR A 166 -2.14 -4.98 39.92
N LEU A 167 -2.44 -3.72 40.24
CA LEU A 167 -3.80 -3.33 40.64
C LEU A 167 -4.80 -3.52 39.50
N MET A 168 -4.46 -3.15 38.27
CA MET A 168 -5.28 -3.38 37.08
C MET A 168 -5.58 -4.87 36.88
N GLN A 169 -4.56 -5.72 37.02
CA GLN A 169 -4.70 -7.18 36.95
C GLN A 169 -5.59 -7.72 38.07
N SER A 170 -5.42 -7.23 39.30
CA SER A 170 -6.24 -7.63 40.44
C SER A 170 -7.73 -7.30 40.21
N ILE A 171 -8.05 -6.09 39.75
CA ILE A 171 -9.41 -5.67 39.42
C ILE A 171 -10.01 -6.56 38.33
N ALA A 172 -9.24 -6.87 37.28
CA ALA A 172 -9.67 -7.78 36.22
C ALA A 172 -9.96 -9.20 36.73
N SER A 173 -9.03 -9.78 37.51
CA SER A 173 -9.17 -11.15 38.04
C SER A 173 -10.33 -11.33 39.02
N ARG A 174 -10.79 -10.25 39.67
CA ARG A 174 -11.96 -10.25 40.55
C ARG A 174 -13.27 -10.19 39.77
N GLY A 175 -13.22 -10.09 38.43
CA GLY A 175 -14.39 -10.01 37.56
C GLY A 175 -15.08 -8.65 37.59
N GLU A 176 -14.47 -7.61 38.18
CA GLU A 176 -15.11 -6.30 38.33
C GLU A 176 -15.37 -5.62 36.99
N LEU A 177 -14.53 -5.89 35.98
CA LEU A 177 -14.69 -5.36 34.62
C LEU A 177 -15.95 -5.90 33.91
N LEU A 178 -16.44 -7.08 34.28
CA LEU A 178 -17.67 -7.67 33.71
C LEU A 178 -18.93 -6.89 34.09
N HIS A 179 -18.86 -6.07 35.14
CA HIS A 179 -19.96 -5.22 35.58
C HIS A 179 -20.00 -3.86 34.86
N LEU A 180 -18.98 -3.54 34.05
CA LEU A 180 -19.01 -2.33 33.23
C LEU A 180 -20.05 -2.47 32.12
N SER A 181 -20.85 -1.41 31.93
CA SER A 181 -21.76 -1.32 30.80
C SER A 181 -20.98 -1.35 29.48
N ARG A 182 -21.50 -2.09 28.50
CA ARG A 182 -20.88 -2.26 27.17
C ARG A 182 -20.61 -0.92 26.47
N GLU A 183 -21.48 0.06 26.65
CA GLU A 183 -21.38 1.42 26.11
C GLU A 183 -20.15 2.16 26.64
N ARG A 184 -19.81 1.98 27.92
CA ARG A 184 -18.61 2.59 28.53
C ARG A 184 -17.33 1.96 28.00
N ILE A 185 -17.32 0.64 27.81
CA ILE A 185 -16.18 -0.08 27.21
C ILE A 185 -15.96 0.42 25.78
N TRP A 186 -17.02 0.44 24.96
CA TRP A 186 -16.96 0.95 23.59
C TRP A 186 -16.48 2.39 23.52
N THR A 187 -17.00 3.26 24.38
CA THR A 187 -16.61 4.67 24.43
C THR A 187 -15.11 4.83 24.69
N GLU A 188 -14.52 4.06 25.61
CA GLU A 188 -13.07 4.11 25.83
C GLU A 188 -12.28 3.49 24.67
N CYS A 189 -12.77 2.43 24.02
CA CYS A 189 -12.15 1.89 22.80
C CYS A 189 -12.12 2.92 21.67
N VAL A 190 -13.22 3.64 21.43
CA VAL A 190 -13.30 4.70 20.39
C VAL A 190 -12.31 5.81 20.70
N LYS A 191 -12.25 6.30 21.94
CA LYS A 191 -11.26 7.31 22.32
C LYS A 191 -9.83 6.81 22.15
N ALA A 192 -9.56 5.54 22.43
CA ALA A 192 -8.24 4.93 22.21
C ALA A 192 -7.88 4.87 20.72
N PHE A 193 -8.86 4.64 19.83
CA PHE A 193 -8.65 4.70 18.39
C PHE A 193 -8.28 6.11 17.88
N ASP A 194 -8.67 7.17 18.59
CA ASP A 194 -8.31 8.55 18.24
C ASP A 194 -6.89 8.95 18.71
N GLU A 195 -6.25 8.13 19.54
CA GLU A 195 -4.86 8.34 19.93
C GLU A 195 -3.90 7.87 18.82
N MET A 196 -2.74 8.53 18.72
CA MET A 196 -1.72 8.22 17.69
C MET A 196 -1.24 6.77 17.71
N CYS A 197 -1.13 6.17 18.90
CA CYS A 197 -0.72 4.78 19.06
C CYS A 197 -1.87 3.91 19.56
N ALA A 198 -3.00 3.92 18.85
CA ALA A 198 -4.18 3.12 19.20
C ALA A 198 -3.88 1.63 19.48
N PHE A 199 -2.91 1.02 18.78
CA PHE A 199 -2.52 -0.37 19.03
C PHE A 199 -2.04 -0.61 20.47
N ALA A 200 -1.35 0.35 21.09
CA ALA A 200 -0.76 0.23 22.41
C ALA A 200 -1.81 0.06 23.52
N PHE A 201 -3.02 0.60 23.32
CA PHE A 201 -4.15 0.38 24.21
C PHE A 201 -4.49 -1.11 24.31
N PHE A 202 -4.65 -1.76 23.16
CA PHE A 202 -5.03 -3.17 23.08
C PHE A 202 -3.86 -4.09 23.46
N GLU A 203 -2.65 -3.71 23.06
CA GLU A 203 -1.40 -4.38 23.40
C GLU A 203 -1.21 -4.49 24.92
N LEU A 204 -1.34 -3.38 25.64
CA LEU A 204 -1.21 -3.37 27.10
C LEU A 204 -2.25 -4.28 27.77
N LEU A 205 -3.52 -4.18 27.36
CA LEU A 205 -4.59 -5.01 27.91
C LEU A 205 -4.37 -6.49 27.64
N PHE A 206 -3.81 -6.84 26.49
CA PHE A 206 -3.43 -8.21 26.15
C PHE A 206 -2.29 -8.71 27.05
N TYR A 207 -1.19 -7.95 27.18
CA TYR A 207 -0.03 -8.37 27.96
C TYR A 207 -0.27 -8.41 29.47
N LEU A 208 -1.20 -7.59 29.98
CA LEU A 208 -1.64 -7.67 31.36
C LEU A 208 -2.68 -8.78 31.60
N ASP A 209 -3.05 -9.56 30.58
CA ASP A 209 -4.04 -10.63 30.68
C ASP A 209 -5.44 -10.11 31.10
N ILE A 210 -5.74 -8.87 30.73
CA ILE A 210 -7.01 -8.18 31.00
C ILE A 210 -7.96 -8.33 29.81
N LEU A 211 -7.41 -8.37 28.58
CA LEU A 211 -8.19 -8.42 27.35
C LEU A 211 -9.15 -9.61 27.32
N LYS A 212 -8.77 -10.77 27.88
CA LYS A 212 -9.62 -11.96 27.95
C LYS A 212 -10.93 -11.75 28.71
N GLU A 213 -10.95 -10.83 29.68
CA GLU A 213 -12.14 -10.55 30.50
C GLU A 213 -13.14 -9.64 29.76
N ILE A 214 -12.63 -8.73 28.93
CA ILE A 214 -13.43 -7.70 28.25
C ILE A 214 -13.74 -8.04 26.79
N LEU A 215 -12.81 -8.67 26.07
CA LEU A 215 -12.83 -8.99 24.64
C LEU A 215 -12.20 -10.37 24.39
N PRO A 216 -12.81 -11.46 24.92
CA PRO A 216 -12.25 -12.82 24.84
C PRO A 216 -12.05 -13.31 23.39
N GLU A 217 -12.91 -12.88 22.47
CA GLU A 217 -12.82 -13.24 21.06
C GLU A 217 -11.51 -12.72 20.43
N LEU A 218 -11.15 -11.47 20.74
CA LEU A 218 -9.93 -10.84 20.26
C LEU A 218 -8.68 -11.45 20.94
N ASN A 219 -8.77 -11.70 22.25
CA ASN A 219 -7.70 -12.37 23.00
C ASN A 219 -7.36 -13.76 22.44
N THR A 220 -8.37 -14.51 22.01
CA THR A 220 -8.20 -15.86 21.44
C THR A 220 -7.44 -15.82 20.12
N ILE A 221 -7.84 -14.94 19.20
CA ILE A 221 -7.19 -14.82 17.90
C ILE A 221 -5.76 -14.31 18.02
N TRP A 222 -5.52 -13.38 18.95
CA TRP A 222 -4.17 -12.86 19.20
C TRP A 222 -3.26 -13.79 19.99
N GLN A 223 -3.69 -15.00 20.34
CA GLN A 223 -2.74 -16.05 20.71
C GLN A 223 -1.81 -16.39 19.54
N ASN A 224 -2.26 -16.20 18.29
CA ASN A 224 -1.39 -16.25 17.11
C ASN A 224 -0.51 -14.99 17.04
N ASN A 225 0.79 -15.16 17.27
CA ASN A 225 1.76 -14.06 17.28
C ASN A 225 1.83 -13.31 15.93
N THR A 226 1.75 -14.03 14.81
CA THR A 226 1.83 -13.42 13.47
C THR A 226 0.64 -12.49 13.22
N ILE A 227 -0.58 -12.93 13.53
CA ILE A 227 -1.79 -12.11 13.39
C ILE A 227 -1.71 -10.89 14.30
N ARG A 228 -1.32 -11.08 15.56
CA ARG A 228 -1.21 -10.01 16.56
C ARG A 228 -0.21 -8.94 16.14
N GLN A 229 1.02 -9.32 15.80
CA GLN A 229 2.06 -8.37 15.40
C GLN A 229 1.69 -7.63 14.12
N THR A 230 1.16 -8.35 13.11
CA THR A 230 0.64 -7.73 11.89
C THR A 230 -0.42 -6.68 12.24
N THR A 231 -1.39 -7.02 13.09
CA THR A 231 -2.47 -6.10 13.48
C THR A 231 -1.91 -4.84 14.15
N PHE A 232 -0.94 -4.97 15.06
CA PHE A 232 -0.34 -3.84 15.76
C PHE A 232 0.44 -2.93 14.80
N ASP A 233 1.28 -3.50 13.94
CA ASP A 233 2.04 -2.76 12.94
C ASP A 233 1.11 -1.98 11.99
N LYS A 234 0.01 -2.61 11.55
CA LYS A 234 -0.95 -1.97 10.65
C LYS A 234 -1.79 -0.89 11.32
N LEU A 235 -2.17 -1.07 12.58
CA LEU A 235 -2.85 -0.03 13.34
C LEU A 235 -1.94 1.18 13.57
N LYS A 236 -0.63 0.96 13.76
CA LYS A 236 0.35 2.05 13.88
C LYS A 236 0.42 2.91 12.61
N THR A 237 0.40 2.29 11.43
CA THR A 237 0.42 3.03 10.16
C THR A 237 -0.92 3.64 9.77
N ALA A 238 -2.03 3.18 10.36
CA ALA A 238 -3.39 3.63 10.05
C ALA A 238 -3.96 4.67 11.04
N HIS A 239 -3.13 5.34 11.86
CA HIS A 239 -3.59 6.28 12.90
C HIS A 239 -4.45 7.43 12.36
N ASP A 240 -4.15 7.91 11.15
CA ASP A 240 -4.85 8.98 10.45
C ASP A 240 -6.17 8.53 9.78
N LYS A 241 -6.46 7.23 9.81
CA LYS A 241 -7.62 6.66 9.10
C LYS A 241 -8.90 6.78 9.93
N PRO A 242 -10.06 6.84 9.25
CA PRO A 242 -11.37 6.74 9.89
C PRO A 242 -11.52 5.50 10.78
N LEU A 243 -12.38 5.61 11.80
CA LEU A 243 -12.63 4.56 12.79
C LEU A 243 -13.01 3.21 12.17
N HIS A 244 -13.84 3.18 11.12
CA HIS A 244 -14.25 1.92 10.49
C HIS A 244 -13.09 1.17 9.82
N ILE A 245 -12.11 1.88 9.26
CA ILE A 245 -10.89 1.28 8.69
C ILE A 245 -10.00 0.75 9.82
N LYS A 246 -9.75 1.55 10.86
CA LYS A 246 -8.98 1.12 12.03
C LYS A 246 -9.60 -0.12 12.70
N PHE A 247 -10.92 -0.13 12.85
CA PHE A 247 -11.65 -1.26 13.42
C PHE A 247 -11.58 -2.50 12.50
N ALA A 248 -11.68 -2.34 11.17
CA ALA A 248 -11.50 -3.44 10.25
C ALA A 248 -10.12 -4.10 10.38
N ILE A 249 -9.05 -3.28 10.50
CA ILE A 249 -7.68 -3.75 10.74
C ILE A 249 -7.59 -4.51 12.07
N LEU A 250 -8.17 -3.97 13.15
CA LEU A 250 -8.24 -4.66 14.46
C LEU A 250 -8.84 -6.06 14.32
N THR A 251 -9.87 -6.19 13.48
CA THR A 251 -10.60 -7.44 13.24
C THR A 251 -10.03 -8.30 12.11
N TYR A 252 -8.86 -7.97 11.57
CA TYR A 252 -8.25 -8.73 10.47
C TYR A 252 -8.07 -10.21 10.79
N GLY A 253 -7.70 -10.55 12.03
CA GLY A 253 -7.51 -11.96 12.42
C GLY A 253 -8.77 -12.85 12.34
N PHE A 254 -9.95 -12.27 12.10
CA PHE A 254 -11.22 -12.99 11.99
C PHE A 254 -11.60 -13.41 10.55
N LEU A 255 -10.68 -13.36 9.57
CA LEU A 255 -10.98 -13.74 8.16
C LEU A 255 -11.73 -15.08 8.07
N ASP A 256 -11.28 -16.09 8.81
CA ASP A 256 -11.88 -17.43 8.82
C ASP A 256 -12.93 -17.65 9.93
N ASN A 257 -13.27 -16.60 10.70
CA ASN A 257 -14.12 -16.74 11.89
C ASN A 257 -15.16 -15.60 12.02
N LYS A 258 -16.12 -15.59 11.10
CA LYS A 258 -17.22 -14.61 11.08
C LYS A 258 -18.12 -14.67 12.32
N ALA A 259 -18.23 -15.85 12.93
CA ALA A 259 -19.06 -16.07 14.12
C ALA A 259 -18.50 -15.30 15.32
N ASP A 260 -17.20 -15.40 15.58
CA ASP A 260 -16.58 -14.70 16.69
C ASP A 260 -16.44 -13.19 16.43
N LEU A 261 -16.30 -12.75 15.17
CA LEU A 261 -16.43 -11.32 14.84
C LEU A 261 -17.80 -10.77 15.25
N SER A 262 -18.86 -11.53 14.97
CA SER A 262 -20.23 -11.10 15.30
C SER A 262 -20.43 -11.01 16.82
N LYS A 263 -19.92 -11.99 17.58
CA LYS A 263 -19.92 -11.95 19.05
C LYS A 263 -19.15 -10.75 19.60
N LEU A 264 -17.96 -10.46 19.06
CA LEU A 264 -17.16 -9.29 19.43
C LEU A 264 -17.97 -7.99 19.22
N CYS A 265 -18.60 -7.86 18.06
CA CYS A 265 -19.40 -6.68 17.70
C CYS A 265 -20.61 -6.48 18.62
N GLU A 266 -21.30 -7.58 18.99
CA GLU A 266 -22.43 -7.58 19.94
C GLU A 266 -21.99 -7.25 21.37
N ARG A 267 -20.83 -7.77 21.78
CA ARG A 267 -20.22 -7.50 23.09
C ARG A 267 -19.85 -6.04 23.25
N LEU A 268 -19.26 -5.45 22.23
CA LEU A 268 -18.88 -4.04 22.21
C LEU A 268 -20.05 -3.10 21.91
N LEU A 269 -21.26 -3.60 21.58
CA LEU A 269 -22.35 -2.77 21.07
C LEU A 269 -21.90 -1.81 19.95
N THR A 270 -21.07 -2.34 19.04
CA THR A 270 -20.54 -1.58 17.91
C THR A 270 -21.69 -0.96 17.08
N PRO A 271 -21.56 0.30 16.64
CA PRO A 271 -22.51 0.90 15.73
C PRO A 271 -22.67 0.07 14.45
N LYS A 272 -23.92 -0.10 13.99
CA LYS A 272 -24.27 -0.94 12.84
C LYS A 272 -23.40 -0.71 11.60
N ALA A 273 -23.05 0.55 11.31
CA ALA A 273 -22.20 0.89 10.17
C ALA A 273 -20.78 0.30 10.29
N ILE A 274 -20.21 0.31 11.49
CA ILE A 274 -18.86 -0.25 11.76
C ILE A 274 -18.92 -1.78 11.71
N THR A 275 -19.94 -2.39 12.31
CA THR A 275 -20.17 -3.84 12.25
C THR A 275 -20.28 -4.33 10.80
N GLN A 276 -21.10 -3.66 9.99
CA GLN A 276 -21.29 -4.00 8.58
C GLN A 276 -20.00 -3.82 7.77
N PHE A 277 -19.23 -2.77 8.04
CA PHE A 277 -17.96 -2.54 7.37
C PHE A 277 -16.94 -3.64 7.71
N ALA A 278 -16.79 -4.01 8.99
CA ALA A 278 -15.90 -5.08 9.41
C ALA A 278 -16.31 -6.45 8.82
N GLN A 279 -17.60 -6.75 8.77
CA GLN A 279 -18.13 -7.97 8.15
C GLN A 279 -17.87 -8.01 6.64
N LEU A 280 -18.05 -6.88 5.93
CA LEU A 280 -17.70 -6.77 4.51
C LEU A 280 -16.20 -6.92 4.29
N PHE A 281 -15.38 -6.30 5.15
CA PHE A 281 -13.93 -6.40 5.09
C PHE A 281 -13.45 -7.84 5.14
N ILE A 282 -13.85 -8.61 6.15
CA ILE A 282 -13.43 -10.02 6.22
C ILE A 282 -14.03 -10.88 5.11
N THR A 283 -15.21 -10.51 4.59
CA THR A 283 -15.89 -11.30 3.56
C THR A 283 -15.30 -11.09 2.18
N LEU A 284 -14.77 -9.90 1.89
CA LEU A 284 -14.26 -9.51 0.57
C LEU A 284 -12.73 -9.38 0.56
N PHE A 285 -12.06 -9.73 1.66
CA PHE A 285 -10.62 -9.56 1.81
C PHE A 285 -9.85 -10.30 0.73
N ASP A 286 -10.16 -11.57 0.51
CA ASP A 286 -9.46 -12.42 -0.46
C ASP A 286 -9.73 -11.97 -1.89
N GLU A 287 -10.99 -11.63 -2.22
CA GLU A 287 -11.38 -11.09 -3.52
C GLU A 287 -10.66 -9.79 -3.85
N LEU A 288 -10.55 -8.87 -2.89
CA LEU A 288 -9.83 -7.61 -3.08
C LEU A 288 -8.32 -7.81 -3.17
N THR A 289 -7.78 -8.77 -2.41
CA THR A 289 -6.35 -9.11 -2.43
C THR A 289 -5.94 -9.72 -3.77
N HIS A 290 -6.79 -10.58 -4.34
CA HIS A 290 -6.54 -11.33 -5.57
C HIS A 290 -7.43 -10.86 -6.72
N TYR A 291 -7.73 -9.57 -6.77
CA TYR A 291 -8.69 -8.99 -7.73
C TYR A 291 -8.28 -9.19 -9.21
N GLN A 292 -7.01 -9.47 -9.48
CA GLN A 292 -6.50 -9.74 -10.83
C GLN A 292 -7.07 -11.04 -11.42
N ASP A 293 -7.40 -12.01 -10.56
CA ASP A 293 -7.94 -13.31 -10.93
C ASP A 293 -9.43 -13.45 -10.52
N ILE A 294 -10.08 -12.33 -10.19
CA ILE A 294 -11.47 -12.34 -9.74
C ILE A 294 -12.40 -12.82 -10.86
N SER A 295 -13.32 -13.72 -10.52
CA SER A 295 -14.36 -14.15 -11.44
C SER A 295 -15.45 -13.09 -11.59
N ALA A 296 -16.20 -13.14 -12.70
CA ALA A 296 -17.26 -12.17 -12.97
C ALA A 296 -18.37 -12.19 -11.91
N ASP A 297 -18.69 -13.38 -11.39
CA ASP A 297 -19.67 -13.57 -10.32
C ASP A 297 -19.20 -12.93 -9.01
N LYS A 298 -17.94 -13.14 -8.62
CA LYS A 298 -17.35 -12.52 -7.43
C LYS A 298 -17.25 -11.02 -7.56
N LEU A 299 -16.87 -10.50 -8.73
CA LEU A 299 -16.82 -9.06 -8.99
C LEU A 299 -18.21 -8.42 -8.93
N LEU A 300 -19.23 -9.10 -9.49
CA LEU A 300 -20.62 -8.67 -9.38
C LEU A 300 -21.07 -8.62 -7.92
N MET A 301 -20.85 -9.71 -7.17
CA MET A 301 -21.17 -9.78 -5.74
C MET A 301 -20.47 -8.69 -4.93
N LEU A 302 -19.20 -8.41 -5.22
CA LEU A 302 -18.44 -7.35 -4.57
C LEU A 302 -19.06 -5.97 -4.81
N ILE A 303 -19.42 -5.64 -6.05
CA ILE A 303 -20.09 -4.37 -6.39
C ILE A 303 -21.41 -4.27 -5.63
N GLU A 304 -22.21 -5.33 -5.59
CA GLU A 304 -23.55 -5.32 -4.99
C GLU A 304 -23.53 -5.28 -3.46
N ASN A 305 -22.64 -6.06 -2.83
CA ASN A 305 -22.49 -6.11 -1.38
C ASN A 305 -21.98 -4.78 -0.82
N THR A 306 -21.12 -4.09 -1.57
CA THR A 306 -20.62 -2.75 -1.19
C THR A 306 -21.54 -1.62 -1.62
N LYS A 307 -22.54 -1.91 -2.46
CA LYS A 307 -23.42 -0.93 -3.11
C LYS A 307 -22.64 0.12 -3.92
N ALA A 308 -21.48 -0.25 -4.46
CA ALA A 308 -20.57 0.65 -5.17
C ALA A 308 -21.19 1.29 -6.43
N GLN A 309 -22.21 0.67 -7.01
CA GLN A 309 -23.00 1.21 -8.11
C GLN A 309 -23.84 2.45 -7.73
N LYS A 310 -24.05 2.70 -6.44
CA LYS A 310 -24.72 3.92 -5.93
C LYS A 310 -23.72 4.87 -5.30
N ASP A 311 -22.84 4.32 -4.48
CA ASP A 311 -21.87 5.08 -3.72
C ASP A 311 -20.59 4.26 -3.55
N LYS A 312 -19.51 4.76 -4.13
CA LYS A 312 -18.23 4.05 -4.21
C LYS A 312 -17.44 4.10 -2.88
N ARG A 313 -17.84 4.93 -1.91
CA ARG A 313 -17.07 5.19 -0.67
C ARG A 313 -16.74 3.91 0.09
N VAL A 314 -17.73 3.04 0.34
CA VAL A 314 -17.53 1.80 1.11
C VAL A 314 -16.51 0.89 0.44
N LEU A 315 -16.60 0.68 -0.87
CA LEU A 315 -15.64 -0.15 -1.59
C LEU A 315 -14.23 0.42 -1.53
N PHE A 316 -14.04 1.72 -1.72
CA PHE A 316 -12.70 2.31 -1.68
C PHE A 316 -12.11 2.38 -0.29
N ASP A 317 -12.93 2.53 0.75
CA ASP A 317 -12.49 2.38 2.13
C ASP A 317 -12.07 0.94 2.44
N LEU A 318 -12.79 -0.05 1.91
CA LEU A 318 -12.39 -1.47 2.00
C LEU A 318 -11.06 -1.73 1.28
N ILE A 319 -10.89 -1.19 0.07
CA ILE A 319 -9.62 -1.25 -0.67
C ILE A 319 -8.51 -0.65 0.18
N ASN A 320 -8.69 0.55 0.75
CA ASN A 320 -7.70 1.19 1.62
C ASN A 320 -7.33 0.28 2.82
N ALA A 321 -8.31 -0.35 3.47
CA ALA A 321 -8.05 -1.27 4.58
C ALA A 321 -7.24 -2.50 4.13
N VAL A 322 -7.58 -3.10 2.98
CA VAL A 322 -6.86 -4.26 2.40
C VAL A 322 -5.44 -3.88 1.97
N GLU A 323 -5.25 -2.72 1.34
CA GLU A 323 -3.91 -2.22 0.96
C GLU A 323 -3.01 -2.05 2.19
N ILE A 324 -3.53 -1.48 3.28
CA ILE A 324 -2.80 -1.31 4.54
C ILE A 324 -2.39 -2.69 5.09
N VAL A 325 -3.31 -3.65 5.13
CA VAL A 325 -3.01 -4.98 5.66
C VAL A 325 -1.98 -5.72 4.80
N ASN A 326 -2.12 -5.70 3.48
CA ASN A 326 -1.26 -6.46 2.57
C ASN A 326 0.01 -5.74 2.11
N ASN A 327 0.17 -4.44 2.39
CA ASN A 327 1.23 -3.60 1.82
C ASN A 327 1.29 -3.68 0.28
N LYS A 328 0.13 -3.79 -0.38
CA LYS A 328 0.03 -3.91 -1.84
C LYS A 328 -0.97 -2.89 -2.36
N THR A 329 -0.60 -2.14 -3.39
CA THR A 329 -1.51 -1.20 -4.07
C THR A 329 -2.48 -1.97 -4.96
N ILE A 330 -3.75 -1.58 -4.88
CA ILE A 330 -4.84 -2.12 -5.69
C ILE A 330 -5.21 -1.08 -6.76
N ASN A 331 -5.37 -1.53 -8.01
CA ASN A 331 -5.70 -0.66 -9.12
C ASN A 331 -7.16 -0.16 -9.00
N ARG A 332 -7.34 1.10 -8.60
CA ARG A 332 -8.67 1.73 -8.44
C ARG A 332 -9.43 1.87 -9.76
N GLU A 333 -8.71 2.06 -10.87
CA GLU A 333 -9.32 2.19 -12.20
C GLU A 333 -10.02 0.92 -12.65
N PHE A 334 -9.51 -0.25 -12.27
CA PHE A 334 -10.16 -1.53 -12.52
C PHE A 334 -11.59 -1.55 -11.95
N PHE A 335 -11.75 -1.15 -10.68
CA PHE A 335 -13.05 -1.11 -10.02
C PHE A 335 -13.93 0.01 -10.55
N HIS A 336 -13.37 1.19 -10.86
CA HIS A 336 -14.13 2.25 -11.52
C HIS A 336 -14.74 1.79 -12.85
N HIS A 337 -13.97 1.10 -13.68
CA HIS A 337 -14.43 0.57 -14.95
C HIS A 337 -15.50 -0.51 -14.74
N ALA A 338 -15.26 -1.48 -13.87
CA ALA A 338 -16.22 -2.53 -13.55
C ALA A 338 -17.57 -1.96 -13.07
N ILE A 339 -17.53 -0.95 -12.20
CA ILE A 339 -18.74 -0.24 -11.73
C ILE A 339 -19.44 0.48 -12.89
N SER A 340 -18.70 1.13 -13.78
CA SER A 340 -19.27 1.82 -14.95
C SER A 340 -19.99 0.83 -15.87
N LEU A 341 -19.41 -0.36 -16.10
CA LEU A 341 -20.04 -1.41 -16.88
C LEU A 341 -21.31 -1.93 -16.21
N TYR A 342 -21.29 -2.14 -14.90
CA TYR A 342 -22.49 -2.49 -14.14
C TYR A 342 -23.61 -1.46 -14.34
N GLN A 343 -23.27 -0.17 -14.21
CA GLN A 343 -24.21 0.94 -14.34
C GLN A 343 -24.73 1.13 -15.77
N SER A 344 -23.95 0.72 -16.78
CA SER A 344 -24.36 0.79 -18.18
C SER A 344 -25.53 -0.15 -18.52
N VAL A 345 -25.74 -1.21 -17.73
CA VAL A 345 -26.87 -2.13 -17.90
C VAL A 345 -28.09 -1.63 -17.12
N THR A 346 -29.09 -1.20 -17.88
CA THR A 346 -30.31 -0.55 -17.41
C THR A 346 -31.55 -1.36 -17.79
N ILE A 347 -32.72 -0.93 -17.28
CA ILE A 347 -34.01 -1.52 -17.64
C ILE A 347 -34.38 -1.33 -19.12
N ASN A 348 -33.65 -0.48 -19.86
CA ASN A 348 -33.88 -0.32 -21.30
C ASN A 348 -33.21 -1.44 -22.12
N ASP A 349 -32.31 -2.20 -21.51
CA ASP A 349 -31.53 -3.26 -22.15
C ASP A 349 -32.21 -4.64 -22.07
N ILE A 350 -33.33 -4.73 -21.36
CA ILE A 350 -34.10 -5.98 -21.16
C ILE A 350 -35.34 -6.03 -22.06
N ASP A 351 -35.83 -7.24 -22.33
CA ASP A 351 -37.10 -7.43 -23.02
C ASP A 351 -38.26 -6.84 -22.19
N LYS A 352 -39.04 -5.96 -22.83
CA LYS A 352 -40.21 -5.28 -22.27
C LYS A 352 -41.34 -6.24 -21.89
N SER A 353 -41.30 -7.49 -22.35
CA SER A 353 -42.28 -8.53 -22.00
C SER A 353 -42.09 -9.11 -20.59
N LEU A 354 -40.89 -8.99 -20.01
CA LEU A 354 -40.54 -9.57 -18.71
C LEU A 354 -41.22 -8.82 -17.54
N LYS A 355 -41.62 -9.55 -16.49
CA LYS A 355 -42.31 -8.98 -15.32
C LYS A 355 -41.75 -9.46 -13.98
N GLY A 356 -41.80 -8.59 -12.98
CA GLY A 356 -41.47 -8.92 -11.60
C GLY A 356 -40.04 -9.43 -11.43
N LYS A 357 -39.86 -10.61 -10.83
CA LYS A 357 -38.54 -11.21 -10.54
C LYS A 357 -37.69 -11.40 -11.81
N GLN A 358 -38.32 -11.71 -12.94
CA GLN A 358 -37.65 -11.97 -14.22
C GLN A 358 -36.83 -10.78 -14.72
N ILE A 359 -37.27 -9.55 -14.38
CA ILE A 359 -36.53 -8.32 -14.71
C ILE A 359 -35.20 -8.28 -13.95
N GLY A 360 -35.20 -8.63 -12.66
CA GLY A 360 -34.00 -8.63 -11.83
C GLY A 360 -33.01 -9.72 -12.25
N ASP A 361 -33.52 -10.91 -12.56
CA ASP A 361 -32.71 -12.05 -13.02
C ASP A 361 -32.02 -11.73 -14.36
N GLU A 362 -32.75 -11.14 -15.32
CA GLU A 362 -32.18 -10.74 -16.62
C GLU A 362 -31.14 -9.62 -16.48
N LEU A 363 -31.40 -8.60 -15.65
CA LEU A 363 -30.43 -7.53 -15.39
C LEU A 363 -29.13 -8.09 -14.77
N ALA A 364 -29.25 -9.02 -13.82
CA ALA A 364 -28.09 -9.67 -13.22
C ALA A 364 -27.30 -10.48 -14.27
N GLN A 365 -27.99 -11.21 -15.14
CA GLN A 365 -27.36 -11.98 -16.22
C GLN A 365 -26.63 -11.08 -17.22
N LEU A 366 -27.24 -9.98 -17.66
CA LEU A 366 -26.61 -9.02 -18.58
C LEU A 366 -25.41 -8.32 -17.96
N ARG A 367 -25.48 -7.94 -16.68
CA ARG A 367 -24.35 -7.38 -15.93
C ARG A 367 -23.21 -8.39 -15.81
N LEU A 368 -23.54 -9.63 -15.47
CA LEU A 368 -22.57 -10.71 -15.38
C LEU A 368 -21.88 -10.95 -16.72
N LEU A 369 -22.63 -10.92 -17.82
CA LEU A 369 -22.09 -11.04 -19.18
C LEU A 369 -21.10 -9.90 -19.49
N LYS A 370 -21.47 -8.64 -19.23
CA LYS A 370 -20.59 -7.47 -19.42
C LYS A 370 -19.31 -7.54 -18.59
N LEU A 371 -19.43 -7.94 -17.32
CA LEU A 371 -18.27 -8.11 -16.44
C LEU A 371 -17.41 -9.30 -16.89
N SER A 372 -18.00 -10.40 -17.37
CA SER A 372 -17.27 -11.52 -17.96
C SER A 372 -16.52 -11.12 -19.21
N GLU A 373 -17.14 -10.34 -20.10
CA GLU A 373 -16.47 -9.77 -21.28
C GLU A 373 -15.31 -8.85 -20.87
N PHE A 374 -15.51 -8.00 -19.86
CA PHE A 374 -14.46 -7.13 -19.32
C PHE A 374 -13.28 -7.91 -18.75
N LEU A 375 -13.54 -8.97 -17.98
CA LEU A 375 -12.49 -9.81 -17.40
C LEU A 375 -11.81 -10.71 -18.44
N LYS A 376 -12.53 -11.17 -19.46
CA LYS A 376 -11.93 -11.86 -20.63
C LYS A 376 -11.06 -10.91 -21.45
N LYS A 377 -11.46 -9.64 -21.56
CA LYS A 377 -10.62 -8.53 -22.03
C LYS A 377 -9.57 -8.09 -20.99
N GLY A 378 -9.58 -8.63 -19.78
CA GLY A 378 -8.62 -8.36 -18.70
C GLY A 378 -7.22 -8.87 -18.99
N ASN A 379 -7.07 -9.77 -19.97
CA ASN A 379 -5.76 -10.11 -20.55
C ASN A 379 -5.14 -8.93 -21.34
N PHE A 380 -5.87 -7.81 -21.51
CA PHE A 380 -5.40 -6.54 -22.09
C PHE A 380 -5.00 -5.52 -21.00
N MET A 381 -5.08 -5.86 -19.70
CA MET A 381 -4.57 -4.99 -18.61
C MET A 381 -3.11 -5.27 -18.27
N LYS A 382 -2.59 -6.46 -18.62
CA LYS A 382 -1.16 -6.74 -18.54
C LYS A 382 -0.46 -5.95 -19.64
N LYS A 383 0.66 -5.32 -19.28
CA LYS A 383 1.51 -4.66 -20.26
C LYS A 383 2.00 -5.68 -21.28
N VAL A 384 2.10 -5.28 -22.53
CA VAL A 384 2.52 -6.16 -23.63
C VAL A 384 3.90 -5.75 -24.13
N ALA A 385 4.82 -6.70 -24.20
CA ALA A 385 6.13 -6.52 -24.82
C ALA A 385 6.19 -7.23 -26.17
N LEU A 386 6.53 -6.50 -27.24
CA LEU A 386 6.88 -7.06 -28.56
C LEU A 386 8.40 -7.14 -28.70
N ILE A 387 8.95 -8.35 -28.82
CA ILE A 387 10.39 -8.58 -28.91
C ILE A 387 10.73 -9.09 -30.30
N THR A 388 11.48 -8.30 -31.08
CA THR A 388 11.96 -8.75 -32.39
C THR A 388 13.07 -9.79 -32.25
N GLY A 389 12.97 -10.93 -32.95
CA GLY A 389 13.99 -11.99 -32.84
C GLY A 389 13.95 -12.69 -31.49
N GLY A 390 12.78 -12.81 -30.87
CA GLY A 390 12.58 -13.29 -29.50
C GLY A 390 12.70 -14.81 -29.32
N ALA A 391 12.85 -15.58 -30.40
CA ALA A 391 12.75 -17.04 -30.34
C ALA A 391 13.97 -17.76 -29.74
N LYS A 392 15.17 -17.14 -29.78
CA LYS A 392 16.44 -17.79 -29.40
C LYS A 392 17.38 -16.86 -28.65
N ARG A 393 18.40 -17.44 -28.01
CA ARG A 393 19.57 -16.73 -27.47
C ARG A 393 19.16 -15.55 -26.56
N ILE A 394 19.65 -14.33 -26.81
CA ILE A 394 19.30 -13.12 -26.05
C ILE A 394 17.80 -12.84 -26.13
N GLY A 395 17.19 -13.01 -27.30
CA GLY A 395 15.75 -12.78 -27.50
C GLY A 395 14.89 -13.66 -26.59
N LYS A 396 15.23 -14.95 -26.47
CA LYS A 396 14.54 -15.88 -25.56
C LYS A 396 14.64 -15.41 -24.11
N ALA A 397 15.84 -15.05 -23.65
CA ALA A 397 16.04 -14.56 -22.28
C ALA A 397 15.26 -13.26 -21.99
N ILE A 398 15.17 -12.35 -22.98
CA ILE A 398 14.35 -11.13 -22.86
C ILE A 398 12.87 -11.50 -22.70
N VAL A 399 12.35 -12.38 -23.57
CA VAL A 399 10.95 -12.84 -23.49
C VAL A 399 10.64 -13.45 -22.13
N GLU A 400 11.48 -14.36 -21.64
CA GLU A 400 11.34 -15.00 -20.32
C GLU A 400 11.37 -13.97 -19.17
N ALA A 401 12.26 -12.98 -19.24
CA ALA A 401 12.38 -11.93 -18.24
C ALA A 401 11.13 -11.03 -18.17
N PHE A 402 10.57 -10.63 -19.32
CA PHE A 402 9.33 -9.85 -19.36
C PHE A 402 8.13 -10.66 -18.86
N HIS A 403 7.99 -11.90 -19.31
CA HIS A 403 6.90 -12.79 -18.91
C HIS A 403 6.90 -13.04 -17.40
N SER A 404 8.07 -13.36 -16.84
CA SER A 404 8.26 -13.56 -15.39
C SER A 404 7.94 -12.30 -14.56
N ASN A 405 7.93 -11.11 -15.19
CA ASN A 405 7.57 -9.83 -14.58
C ASN A 405 6.15 -9.38 -14.92
N GLY A 406 5.28 -10.30 -15.33
CA GLY A 406 3.84 -10.07 -15.47
C GLY A 406 3.43 -9.41 -16.80
N PHE A 407 4.33 -9.34 -17.79
CA PHE A 407 3.98 -8.90 -19.14
C PHE A 407 3.39 -10.06 -19.94
N ASN A 408 2.46 -9.72 -20.83
CA ASN A 408 2.19 -10.56 -21.99
C ASN A 408 3.27 -10.32 -23.04
N VAL A 409 3.67 -11.36 -23.76
CA VAL A 409 4.82 -11.30 -24.68
C VAL A 409 4.43 -11.71 -26.09
N ILE A 410 4.85 -10.89 -27.06
CA ILE A 410 4.77 -11.21 -28.47
C ILE A 410 6.18 -11.57 -28.96
N ILE A 411 6.35 -12.82 -29.35
CA ILE A 411 7.61 -13.42 -29.79
C ILE A 411 7.67 -13.31 -31.32
N HIS A 412 8.39 -12.31 -31.81
CA HIS A 412 8.64 -12.19 -33.25
C HIS A 412 9.77 -13.11 -33.69
N TYR A 413 9.57 -13.81 -34.80
CA TYR A 413 10.59 -14.66 -35.45
C TYR A 413 10.52 -14.54 -36.97
N HIS A 414 11.65 -14.85 -37.63
CA HIS A 414 11.71 -15.02 -39.09
C HIS A 414 11.70 -16.50 -39.47
N HIS A 415 12.80 -17.22 -39.21
CA HIS A 415 12.94 -18.64 -39.57
C HIS A 415 12.73 -19.62 -38.40
N SER A 416 12.79 -19.17 -37.16
CA SER A 416 12.79 -20.03 -35.96
C SER A 416 11.38 -20.35 -35.43
N GLN A 417 10.48 -20.83 -36.29
CA GLN A 417 9.09 -21.11 -35.90
C GLN A 417 8.99 -22.14 -34.77
N THR A 418 9.72 -23.25 -34.88
CA THR A 418 9.68 -24.35 -33.89
C THR A 418 10.10 -23.85 -32.51
N ASP A 419 11.20 -23.10 -32.45
CA ASP A 419 11.71 -22.56 -31.18
C ASP A 419 10.77 -21.49 -30.59
N ALA A 420 10.19 -20.64 -31.44
CA ALA A 420 9.21 -19.64 -31.00
C ALA A 420 7.95 -20.30 -30.44
N GLN A 421 7.44 -21.33 -31.11
CA GLN A 421 6.25 -22.06 -30.66
C GLN A 421 6.53 -22.79 -29.34
N TYR A 422 7.67 -23.48 -29.24
CA TYR A 422 8.08 -24.16 -28.01
C TYR A 422 8.15 -23.18 -26.83
N LEU A 423 8.81 -22.03 -27.02
CA LEU A 423 8.88 -20.99 -26.00
C LEU A 423 7.49 -20.45 -25.62
N ALA A 424 6.61 -20.20 -26.60
CA ALA A 424 5.25 -19.76 -26.30
C ALA A 424 4.46 -20.80 -25.49
N ASP A 425 4.60 -22.08 -25.82
CA ASP A 425 3.93 -23.17 -25.12
C ASP A 425 4.44 -23.31 -23.68
N GLU A 426 5.76 -23.22 -23.46
CA GLU A 426 6.37 -23.20 -22.11
C GLU A 426 5.82 -22.06 -21.25
N LEU A 427 5.75 -20.85 -21.80
CA LEU A 427 5.27 -19.67 -21.07
C LEU A 427 3.75 -19.71 -20.82
N ASN A 428 2.99 -20.25 -21.77
CA ASN A 428 1.54 -20.44 -21.64
C ASN A 428 1.18 -21.53 -20.63
N ALA A 429 2.05 -22.53 -20.42
CA ALA A 429 1.88 -23.50 -19.34
C ALA A 429 2.01 -22.86 -17.94
N ILE A 430 2.75 -21.76 -17.81
CA ILE A 430 2.90 -20.99 -16.57
C ILE A 430 1.72 -20.02 -16.40
N CYS A 431 1.38 -19.27 -17.45
CA CYS A 431 0.24 -18.34 -17.45
C CYS A 431 -0.51 -18.49 -18.77
N ASP A 432 -1.75 -18.98 -18.71
CA ASP A 432 -2.53 -19.26 -19.91
C ASP A 432 -2.67 -18.03 -20.83
N ASN A 433 -2.52 -18.25 -22.13
CA ASN A 433 -2.68 -17.23 -23.18
C ASN A 433 -1.90 -15.92 -22.91
N SER A 434 -0.68 -16.01 -22.40
CA SER A 434 0.21 -14.87 -22.08
C SER A 434 1.38 -14.69 -23.06
N ALA A 435 1.67 -15.70 -23.88
CA ALA A 435 2.70 -15.65 -24.92
C ALA A 435 2.10 -15.99 -26.29
N LYS A 436 2.36 -15.14 -27.29
CA LYS A 436 1.92 -15.35 -28.68
C LYS A 436 3.09 -15.13 -29.64
N ILE A 437 3.09 -15.88 -30.74
CA ILE A 437 4.14 -15.78 -31.77
C ILE A 437 3.66 -14.93 -32.95
N ILE A 438 4.59 -14.24 -33.61
CA ILE A 438 4.32 -13.53 -34.86
C ILE A 438 5.48 -13.74 -35.85
N LYS A 439 5.15 -14.13 -37.07
CA LYS A 439 6.13 -14.34 -38.14
C LYS A 439 6.24 -13.10 -39.02
N ALA A 440 7.46 -12.61 -39.23
CA ALA A 440 7.75 -11.66 -40.30
C ALA A 440 9.23 -11.73 -40.73
N ASP A 441 9.48 -11.44 -42.00
CA ASP A 441 10.77 -10.91 -42.44
C ASP A 441 10.74 -9.40 -42.17
N LEU A 442 11.79 -8.84 -41.59
CA LEU A 442 11.86 -7.41 -41.30
C LEU A 442 11.94 -6.54 -42.57
N SER A 443 12.16 -7.14 -43.75
CA SER A 443 11.99 -6.47 -45.05
C SER A 443 10.58 -5.91 -45.28
N ILE A 444 9.57 -6.28 -44.47
CA ILE A 444 8.23 -5.65 -44.46
C ILE A 444 8.29 -4.13 -44.32
N VAL A 445 9.35 -3.56 -43.71
CA VAL A 445 9.48 -2.10 -43.58
C VAL A 445 9.70 -1.38 -44.91
N ASN A 446 10.00 -2.13 -45.98
CA ASN A 446 10.16 -1.60 -47.32
C ASN A 446 8.82 -1.39 -48.04
N ASP A 447 7.73 -1.98 -47.55
CA ASP A 447 6.40 -1.84 -48.13
C ASP A 447 5.38 -1.37 -47.07
N LYS A 448 4.68 -0.28 -47.39
CA LYS A 448 3.77 0.38 -46.44
C LYS A 448 2.61 -0.52 -46.01
N ASN A 449 2.09 -1.34 -46.92
CA ASN A 449 0.89 -2.14 -46.65
C ASN A 449 1.25 -3.33 -45.76
N THR A 450 2.31 -4.07 -46.09
CA THR A 450 2.79 -5.19 -45.28
C THR A 450 3.24 -4.74 -43.88
N LEU A 451 3.86 -3.58 -43.74
CA LEU A 451 4.18 -2.99 -42.44
C LEU A 451 2.92 -2.64 -41.63
N ALA A 452 1.90 -2.08 -42.27
CA ALA A 452 0.63 -1.78 -41.61
C ALA A 452 -0.10 -3.05 -41.18
N ASP A 453 -0.10 -4.09 -42.00
CA ASP A 453 -0.68 -5.40 -41.68
C ASP A 453 0.05 -6.05 -40.51
N PHE A 454 1.39 -5.99 -40.48
CA PHE A 454 2.18 -6.45 -39.35
C PHE A 454 1.83 -5.71 -38.06
N LYS A 455 1.72 -4.38 -38.10
CA LYS A 455 1.29 -3.57 -36.95
C LYS A 455 -0.08 -4.03 -36.44
N ASN A 456 -1.06 -4.11 -37.34
CA ASN A 456 -2.43 -4.45 -36.98
C ASN A 456 -2.51 -5.86 -36.40
N HIS A 457 -1.79 -6.81 -36.99
CA HIS A 457 -1.71 -8.17 -36.48
C HIS A 457 -1.06 -8.22 -35.09
N ALA A 458 0.08 -7.55 -34.89
CA ALA A 458 0.76 -7.51 -33.60
C ALA A 458 -0.14 -6.91 -32.50
N ILE A 459 -0.82 -5.79 -32.79
CA ILE A 459 -1.77 -5.19 -31.84
C ILE A 459 -2.94 -6.15 -31.59
N ALA A 460 -3.50 -6.81 -32.61
CA ALA A 460 -4.65 -7.72 -32.43
C ALA A 460 -4.38 -8.92 -31.51
N LEU A 461 -3.12 -9.32 -31.31
CA LEU A 461 -2.76 -10.43 -30.42
C LEU A 461 -3.17 -10.17 -28.97
N PHE A 462 -2.97 -8.96 -28.47
CA PHE A 462 -3.27 -8.59 -27.07
C PHE A 462 -3.95 -7.22 -26.92
N GLY A 463 -4.35 -6.61 -28.03
CA GLY A 463 -4.96 -5.28 -28.20
C GLY A 463 -4.17 -4.08 -27.72
N ARG A 464 -2.91 -4.26 -27.34
CA ARG A 464 -2.02 -3.18 -26.91
C ARG A 464 -0.56 -3.56 -27.10
N ILE A 465 0.30 -2.55 -27.13
CA ILE A 465 1.76 -2.70 -27.00
C ILE A 465 2.29 -1.61 -26.08
N ASP A 466 2.98 -2.02 -25.03
CA ASP A 466 3.57 -1.12 -24.02
C ASP A 466 5.08 -1.02 -24.16
N VAL A 467 5.73 -2.10 -24.60
CA VAL A 467 7.18 -2.14 -24.79
C VAL A 467 7.52 -2.73 -26.15
N LEU A 468 8.36 -2.03 -26.90
CA LEU A 468 8.94 -2.52 -28.15
C LEU A 468 10.44 -2.75 -27.94
N VAL A 469 10.89 -4.00 -28.14
CA VAL A 469 12.30 -4.37 -28.01
C VAL A 469 12.89 -4.69 -29.40
N HIS A 470 13.84 -3.88 -29.84
CA HIS A 470 14.59 -4.11 -31.07
C HIS A 470 15.79 -5.02 -30.79
N ASN A 471 15.57 -6.33 -30.83
CA ASN A 471 16.60 -7.34 -30.58
C ASN A 471 17.05 -8.08 -31.85
N ALA A 472 16.23 -8.15 -32.90
CA ALA A 472 16.63 -8.77 -34.16
C ALA A 472 17.84 -8.04 -34.78
N SER A 473 18.84 -8.82 -35.22
CA SER A 473 20.12 -8.30 -35.71
C SER A 473 20.80 -9.34 -36.58
N SER A 474 21.33 -8.92 -37.74
CA SER A 474 22.32 -9.67 -38.50
C SER A 474 23.74 -9.25 -38.09
N PHE A 475 24.65 -10.22 -37.96
CA PHE A 475 26.05 -9.98 -37.60
C PHE A 475 26.97 -10.93 -38.38
N TYR A 476 27.73 -10.38 -39.33
CA TYR A 476 28.77 -11.07 -40.09
C TYR A 476 29.77 -10.05 -40.67
N PRO A 477 31.01 -10.46 -40.99
CA PRO A 477 32.03 -9.56 -41.52
C PRO A 477 31.69 -9.05 -42.93
N SER A 478 32.13 -7.83 -43.22
CA SER A 478 32.10 -7.18 -44.53
C SER A 478 33.53 -6.79 -44.91
N ASP A 479 34.26 -7.68 -45.59
CA ASP A 479 35.67 -7.45 -45.90
C ASP A 479 35.79 -6.33 -46.95
N VAL A 480 36.68 -5.36 -46.72
CA VAL A 480 36.93 -4.25 -47.68
C VAL A 480 37.46 -4.69 -49.03
N ASN A 481 37.90 -5.95 -49.14
CA ASN A 481 38.37 -6.56 -50.38
C ASN A 481 37.28 -7.39 -51.10
N ASP A 482 36.10 -7.54 -50.52
CA ASP A 482 34.95 -8.17 -51.18
C ASP A 482 34.52 -7.36 -52.43
N ASP A 483 33.88 -8.02 -53.41
CA ASP A 483 33.38 -7.33 -54.60
C ASP A 483 32.17 -6.41 -54.29
N LEU A 484 31.87 -5.51 -55.23
CA LEU A 484 30.84 -4.49 -55.05
C LEU A 484 29.43 -5.08 -54.91
N ASP A 485 29.13 -6.18 -55.61
CA ASP A 485 27.81 -6.83 -55.57
C ASP A 485 27.56 -7.48 -54.19
N LYS A 486 28.60 -8.11 -53.64
CA LYS A 486 28.58 -8.61 -52.26
C LYS A 486 28.44 -7.48 -51.26
N TRP A 487 29.19 -6.38 -51.43
CA TRP A 487 29.06 -5.19 -50.57
C TRP A 487 27.65 -4.60 -50.57
N GLN A 488 27.01 -4.53 -51.74
CA GLN A 488 25.64 -4.05 -51.86
C GLN A 488 24.66 -4.97 -51.12
N THR A 489 24.85 -6.28 -51.24
CA THR A 489 24.02 -7.28 -50.55
C THR A 489 24.19 -7.20 -49.03
N ASP A 490 25.44 -7.13 -48.55
CA ASP A 490 25.77 -6.99 -47.13
C ASP A 490 25.23 -5.66 -46.57
N TRP A 491 25.33 -4.58 -47.35
CA TRP A 491 24.74 -3.28 -47.01
C TRP A 491 23.23 -3.40 -46.82
N ASP A 492 22.53 -3.93 -47.82
CA ASP A 492 21.07 -4.01 -47.79
C ASP A 492 20.57 -4.85 -46.62
N ASP A 493 21.22 -5.97 -46.28
CA ASP A 493 20.81 -6.81 -45.13
C ASP A 493 21.24 -6.24 -43.76
N LEU A 494 22.52 -5.86 -43.60
CA LEU A 494 23.03 -5.35 -42.32
C LEU A 494 22.36 -4.03 -41.93
N PHE A 495 22.15 -3.10 -42.86
CA PHE A 495 21.41 -1.87 -42.58
C PHE A 495 19.91 -2.12 -42.40
N LEU A 496 19.30 -3.04 -43.15
CA LEU A 496 17.89 -3.37 -42.98
C LEU A 496 17.61 -3.82 -41.56
N THR A 497 18.33 -4.83 -41.09
CA THR A 497 18.09 -5.46 -39.79
C THR A 497 18.55 -4.60 -38.63
N ASN A 498 19.72 -3.95 -38.73
CA ASN A 498 20.31 -3.25 -37.59
C ASN A 498 19.93 -1.76 -37.49
N ALA A 499 19.39 -1.12 -38.53
CA ALA A 499 19.09 0.31 -38.50
C ALA A 499 17.69 0.65 -39.05
N LYS A 500 17.37 0.23 -40.28
CA LYS A 500 16.13 0.60 -40.96
C LYS A 500 14.90 0.01 -40.26
N ALA A 501 14.90 -1.29 -40.00
CA ALA A 501 13.74 -1.95 -39.39
C ALA A 501 13.42 -1.40 -37.99
N PRO A 502 14.38 -1.21 -37.07
CA PRO A 502 14.13 -0.55 -35.79
C PRO A 502 13.46 0.83 -35.90
N LEU A 503 13.91 1.68 -36.84
CA LEU A 503 13.37 3.02 -37.03
C LEU A 503 11.90 2.97 -37.51
N PHE A 504 11.64 2.18 -38.54
CA PHE A 504 10.31 2.11 -39.16
C PHE A 504 9.28 1.40 -38.26
N LEU A 505 9.70 0.37 -37.52
CA LEU A 505 8.86 -0.25 -36.50
C LEU A 505 8.53 0.73 -35.37
N SER A 506 9.52 1.48 -34.89
CA SER A 506 9.29 2.54 -33.87
C SER A 506 8.28 3.57 -34.37
N HIS A 507 8.39 3.98 -35.65
CA HIS A 507 7.46 4.92 -36.25
C HIS A 507 6.03 4.35 -36.35
N VAL A 508 5.86 3.11 -36.82
CA VAL A 508 4.52 2.56 -37.04
C VAL A 508 3.77 2.32 -35.72
N PHE A 509 4.50 1.93 -34.66
CA PHE A 509 3.92 1.69 -33.33
C PHE A 509 3.84 2.95 -32.44
N LYS A 510 4.28 4.12 -32.92
CA LYS A 510 4.36 5.34 -32.10
C LYS A 510 3.04 5.71 -31.40
N ASP A 511 1.91 5.64 -32.11
CA ASP A 511 0.62 6.08 -31.55
C ASP A 511 0.15 5.15 -30.43
N GLU A 512 0.42 3.85 -30.59
CA GLU A 512 0.13 2.83 -29.58
C GLU A 512 1.00 3.02 -28.34
N LEU A 513 2.31 3.23 -28.54
CA LEU A 513 3.24 3.49 -27.46
C LEU A 513 2.94 4.81 -26.73
N ILE A 514 2.56 5.88 -27.45
CA ILE A 514 2.14 7.15 -26.86
C ILE A 514 0.90 6.95 -25.99
N THR A 515 -0.11 6.24 -26.50
CA THR A 515 -1.35 5.94 -25.77
C THR A 515 -1.08 5.18 -24.47
N ASN A 516 -0.10 4.28 -24.48
CA ASN A 516 0.23 3.43 -23.34
C ASN A 516 1.34 3.97 -22.43
N HIS A 517 1.85 5.18 -22.68
CA HIS A 517 3.05 5.70 -22.01
C HIS A 517 4.23 4.72 -22.02
N GLY A 518 4.45 4.12 -23.19
CA GLY A 518 5.30 2.95 -23.40
C GLY A 518 6.81 3.23 -23.41
N ALA A 519 7.56 2.20 -23.78
CA ALA A 519 9.01 2.28 -23.93
C ALA A 519 9.53 1.53 -25.16
N ILE A 520 10.63 2.02 -25.72
CA ILE A 520 11.40 1.34 -26.76
C ILE A 520 12.79 1.04 -26.22
N ILE A 521 13.20 -0.23 -26.27
CA ILE A 521 14.54 -0.65 -25.87
C ILE A 521 15.26 -1.27 -27.06
N SER A 522 16.42 -0.72 -27.41
CA SER A 522 17.19 -1.16 -28.58
C SER A 522 18.45 -1.91 -28.19
N LEU A 523 18.67 -3.08 -28.80
CA LEU A 523 19.90 -3.85 -28.61
C LEU A 523 20.96 -3.34 -29.61
N LEU A 524 21.92 -2.62 -29.07
CA LEU A 524 23.07 -2.05 -29.76
C LEU A 524 24.27 -2.99 -29.60
N ASP A 525 25.47 -2.42 -29.58
CA ASP A 525 26.73 -3.12 -29.51
C ASP A 525 27.76 -2.17 -28.85
N ILE A 526 28.69 -2.70 -28.05
CA ILE A 526 29.77 -1.89 -27.47
C ILE A 526 30.67 -1.23 -28.54
N HIS A 527 30.61 -1.71 -29.78
CA HIS A 527 31.32 -1.15 -30.93
C HIS A 527 30.59 0.02 -31.62
N ALA A 528 29.36 0.34 -31.22
CA ALA A 528 28.47 1.29 -31.93
C ALA A 528 28.83 2.78 -31.81
N ARG A 529 29.82 3.17 -30.99
CA ARG A 529 30.16 4.59 -30.75
C ARG A 529 31.61 4.93 -31.10
N ASP A 530 32.55 4.45 -30.29
CA ASP A 530 33.94 4.97 -30.31
C ASP A 530 34.99 3.90 -30.60
N LYS A 531 34.58 2.63 -30.78
CA LYS A 531 35.49 1.47 -30.81
C LYS A 531 35.09 0.47 -31.89
N PRO A 532 35.26 0.80 -33.19
CA PRO A 532 34.79 -0.05 -34.28
C PRO A 532 35.49 -1.42 -34.30
N PHE A 533 34.77 -2.45 -34.73
CA PHE A 533 35.32 -3.80 -34.90
C PHE A 533 35.92 -3.97 -36.31
N ILE A 534 37.21 -4.32 -36.39
CA ILE A 534 37.95 -4.46 -37.65
C ILE A 534 37.34 -5.58 -38.50
N GLY A 535 37.10 -5.32 -39.79
CA GLY A 535 36.45 -6.26 -40.72
C GLY A 535 34.92 -6.20 -40.73
N TYR A 536 34.32 -5.25 -40.00
CA TYR A 536 32.87 -5.09 -39.90
C TYR A 536 32.39 -3.65 -40.22
N PRO A 537 32.92 -2.96 -41.26
CA PRO A 537 32.59 -1.56 -41.53
C PRO A 537 31.09 -1.31 -41.68
N ILE A 538 30.37 -2.14 -42.44
CA ILE A 538 28.94 -1.96 -42.69
C ILE A 538 28.12 -2.18 -41.41
N TYR A 539 28.43 -3.23 -40.64
CA TYR A 539 27.77 -3.50 -39.35
C TYR A 539 28.02 -2.37 -38.34
N ASN A 540 29.27 -1.90 -38.22
CA ASN A 540 29.62 -0.77 -37.34
C ASN A 540 28.80 0.48 -37.71
N MET A 541 28.68 0.80 -39.00
CA MET A 541 27.88 1.93 -39.48
C MET A 541 26.39 1.74 -39.15
N ALA A 542 25.84 0.54 -39.37
CA ALA A 542 24.43 0.26 -39.08
C ALA A 542 24.12 0.37 -37.58
N LYS A 543 24.98 -0.16 -36.69
CA LYS A 543 24.82 0.00 -35.23
C LYS A 543 25.03 1.43 -34.76
N SER A 544 25.92 2.20 -35.39
CA SER A 544 26.08 3.64 -35.12
C SER A 544 24.82 4.42 -35.50
N ALA A 545 24.22 4.10 -36.66
CA ALA A 545 22.94 4.67 -37.07
C ALA A 545 21.80 4.31 -36.08
N HIS A 546 21.78 3.08 -35.57
CA HIS A 546 20.84 2.64 -34.55
C HIS A 546 21.01 3.39 -33.22
N LEU A 547 22.25 3.66 -32.81
CA LEU A 547 22.53 4.49 -31.64
C LEU A 547 21.97 5.92 -31.83
N GLY A 548 22.21 6.51 -33.01
CA GLY A 548 21.65 7.82 -33.37
C GLY A 548 20.11 7.83 -33.38
N MET A 549 19.48 6.74 -33.83
CA MET A 549 18.03 6.56 -33.75
C MET A 549 17.53 6.59 -32.31
N VAL A 550 18.16 5.86 -31.38
CA VAL A 550 17.75 5.84 -29.97
C VAL A 550 17.75 7.24 -29.38
N GLN A 551 18.82 8.00 -29.60
CA GLN A 551 18.94 9.36 -29.07
C GLN A 551 17.96 10.33 -29.72
N SER A 552 17.73 10.22 -31.03
CA SER A 552 16.80 11.07 -31.75
C SER A 552 15.35 10.82 -31.32
N LEU A 553 14.92 9.56 -31.27
CA LEU A 553 13.55 9.20 -30.88
C LEU A 553 13.28 9.43 -29.40
N ALA A 554 14.31 9.38 -28.54
CA ALA A 554 14.17 9.75 -27.13
C ALA A 554 13.75 11.22 -26.94
N LEU A 555 14.18 12.11 -27.84
CA LEU A 555 13.79 13.51 -27.85
C LEU A 555 12.41 13.69 -28.50
N GLU A 556 12.20 13.09 -29.66
CA GLU A 556 10.97 13.26 -30.45
C GLU A 556 9.73 12.65 -29.79
N PHE A 557 9.88 11.54 -29.06
CA PHE A 557 8.73 10.87 -28.44
C PHE A 557 8.49 11.30 -26.98
N ALA A 558 9.35 12.15 -26.42
CA ALA A 558 9.12 12.73 -25.09
C ALA A 558 7.90 13.68 -25.10
N PRO A 559 7.17 13.79 -23.98
CA PRO A 559 7.35 13.08 -22.72
C PRO A 559 6.66 11.69 -22.68
N SER A 560 5.97 11.30 -23.74
CA SER A 560 5.04 10.16 -23.70
C SER A 560 5.70 8.80 -23.81
N VAL A 561 6.78 8.66 -24.57
CA VAL A 561 7.50 7.39 -24.76
C VAL A 561 8.97 7.56 -24.43
N ARG A 562 9.52 6.60 -23.69
CA ARG A 562 10.96 6.55 -23.38
C ARG A 562 11.68 5.67 -24.40
N VAL A 563 12.84 6.10 -24.86
CA VAL A 563 13.65 5.33 -25.83
C VAL A 563 15.05 5.18 -25.28
N ASN A 564 15.49 3.95 -25.03
CA ASN A 564 16.82 3.64 -24.49
C ASN A 564 17.46 2.51 -25.28
N GLY A 565 18.74 2.24 -25.02
CA GLY A 565 19.45 1.09 -25.57
C GLY A 565 20.28 0.34 -24.54
N VAL A 566 20.55 -0.92 -24.87
CA VAL A 566 21.51 -1.78 -24.16
C VAL A 566 22.60 -2.15 -25.17
N SER A 567 23.87 -2.04 -24.78
CA SER A 567 25.03 -2.44 -25.57
C SER A 567 25.68 -3.66 -24.93
N PRO A 568 25.36 -4.88 -25.40
CA PRO A 568 25.99 -6.10 -24.91
C PRO A 568 27.47 -6.14 -25.28
N GLY A 569 28.29 -6.63 -24.35
CA GLY A 569 29.59 -7.21 -24.68
C GLY A 569 29.46 -8.67 -25.08
N VAL A 570 30.58 -9.39 -25.00
CA VAL A 570 30.59 -10.84 -25.24
C VAL A 570 29.73 -11.53 -24.19
N ASN A 571 28.68 -12.23 -24.64
CA ASN A 571 27.72 -12.89 -23.76
C ASN A 571 27.25 -14.27 -24.25
N ILE A 572 27.68 -14.70 -25.43
CA ILE A 572 27.40 -16.01 -26.00
C ILE A 572 28.66 -16.47 -26.73
N PHE A 573 29.15 -17.66 -26.41
CA PHE A 573 30.21 -18.28 -27.21
C PHE A 573 29.68 -18.59 -28.62
N PRO A 574 30.48 -18.39 -29.68
CA PRO A 574 30.07 -18.79 -31.02
C PRO A 574 29.63 -20.26 -31.02
N GLU A 575 28.46 -20.58 -31.59
CA GLU A 575 28.05 -21.98 -31.73
C GLU A 575 29.01 -22.71 -32.67
N ASP A 576 29.24 -24.01 -32.41
CA ASP A 576 30.09 -24.93 -33.16
C ASP A 576 29.62 -25.10 -34.62
N ASN A 577 29.85 -24.09 -35.46
CA ASN A 577 29.61 -24.21 -36.89
C ASN A 577 30.77 -24.95 -37.54
N LYS A 578 30.57 -26.27 -37.67
CA LYS A 578 31.15 -27.15 -38.71
C LYS A 578 32.63 -26.90 -39.04
N ASN A 579 33.52 -27.38 -38.16
CA ASN A 579 34.87 -27.92 -38.41
C ASN A 579 35.97 -27.52 -37.42
N ASN A 580 35.69 -26.78 -36.34
CA ASN A 580 36.66 -26.64 -35.24
C ASN A 580 35.92 -26.64 -33.90
N GLU A 581 36.24 -27.59 -33.02
CA GLU A 581 35.97 -27.44 -31.59
C GLU A 581 36.57 -26.09 -31.15
N LEU A 582 35.77 -25.20 -30.55
CA LEU A 582 36.33 -24.06 -29.82
C LEU A 582 37.15 -24.62 -28.66
N ASN A 583 38.45 -24.74 -28.87
CA ASN A 583 39.43 -25.11 -27.86
C ASN A 583 39.26 -24.23 -26.61
N ASP A 584 39.37 -24.84 -25.43
CA ASP A 584 39.21 -24.15 -24.14
C ASP A 584 40.10 -22.91 -24.03
N SER A 585 41.25 -22.90 -24.72
CA SER A 585 42.13 -21.74 -24.84
C SER A 585 41.46 -20.50 -25.43
N THR A 586 40.60 -20.63 -26.44
CA THR A 586 39.90 -19.48 -27.05
C THR A 586 38.84 -18.91 -26.10
N LYS A 587 38.20 -19.77 -25.29
CA LYS A 587 37.24 -19.33 -24.26
C LYS A 587 37.96 -18.59 -23.14
N ASP A 588 39.09 -19.10 -22.68
CA ASP A 588 39.93 -18.49 -21.65
C ASP A 588 40.52 -17.15 -22.13
N GLU A 589 40.98 -17.06 -23.37
CA GLU A 589 41.46 -15.81 -23.97
C GLU A 589 40.34 -14.76 -24.01
N LEU A 590 39.13 -15.15 -24.41
CA LEU A 590 37.99 -14.25 -24.49
C LEU A 590 37.57 -13.76 -23.10
N ALA A 591 37.50 -14.65 -22.11
CA ALA A 591 37.21 -14.28 -20.73
C ALA A 591 38.29 -13.37 -20.14
N SER A 592 39.57 -13.68 -20.36
CA SER A 592 40.72 -12.88 -19.89
C SER A 592 40.73 -11.47 -20.45
N SER A 593 40.12 -11.29 -21.63
CA SER A 593 39.98 -10.02 -22.31
C SER A 593 38.94 -9.09 -21.65
N VAL A 594 38.01 -9.64 -20.88
CA VAL A 594 36.99 -8.90 -20.13
C VAL A 594 37.52 -8.57 -18.73
N PRO A 595 37.42 -7.33 -18.22
CA PRO A 595 37.89 -6.98 -16.87
C PRO A 595 37.33 -7.86 -15.75
N LEU A 596 36.06 -8.28 -15.82
CA LEU A 596 35.47 -9.22 -14.87
C LEU A 596 35.97 -10.68 -15.03
N GLN A 597 36.87 -10.94 -15.98
CA GLN A 597 37.47 -12.25 -16.25
C GLN A 597 36.45 -13.36 -16.55
N THR A 598 35.28 -12.96 -17.06
CA THR A 598 34.20 -13.84 -17.48
C THR A 598 33.39 -13.15 -18.56
N ILE A 599 32.70 -13.93 -19.39
CA ILE A 599 31.72 -13.38 -20.33
C ILE A 599 30.36 -13.23 -19.65
N GLY A 600 29.51 -12.36 -20.19
CA GLY A 600 28.12 -12.24 -19.72
C GLY A 600 27.26 -13.43 -20.13
N THR A 601 26.01 -13.42 -19.69
CA THR A 601 24.97 -14.34 -20.11
C THR A 601 23.84 -13.61 -20.84
N PRO A 602 23.01 -14.31 -21.64
CA PRO A 602 21.77 -13.73 -22.18
C PRO A 602 20.86 -13.11 -21.11
N ASN A 603 20.81 -13.69 -19.92
CA ASN A 603 19.99 -13.17 -18.82
C ASN A 603 20.50 -11.83 -18.30
N ASP A 604 21.82 -11.60 -18.23
CA ASP A 604 22.38 -10.30 -17.81
C ASP A 604 21.89 -9.16 -18.72
N ILE A 605 21.83 -9.44 -20.03
CA ILE A 605 21.28 -8.49 -21.01
C ILE A 605 19.78 -8.31 -20.81
N ALA A 606 19.04 -9.40 -20.60
CA ALA A 606 17.59 -9.36 -20.42
C ALA A 606 17.17 -8.52 -19.20
N GLN A 607 17.89 -8.65 -18.07
CA GLN A 607 17.62 -7.87 -16.88
C GLN A 607 17.85 -6.37 -17.11
N ALA A 608 18.89 -5.99 -17.86
CA ALA A 608 19.14 -4.60 -18.23
C ALA A 608 18.03 -4.02 -19.13
N VAL A 609 17.56 -4.81 -20.11
CA VAL A 609 16.43 -4.43 -20.97
C VAL A 609 15.17 -4.20 -20.14
N LEU A 610 14.85 -5.13 -19.24
CA LEU A 610 13.69 -5.05 -18.36
C LEU A 610 13.77 -3.84 -17.40
N PHE A 611 14.96 -3.59 -16.82
CA PHE A 611 15.20 -2.43 -15.97
C PHE A 611 14.90 -1.12 -16.72
N LEU A 612 15.48 -0.92 -17.91
CA LEU A 612 15.25 0.28 -18.71
C LEU A 612 13.79 0.40 -19.15
N ALA A 613 13.12 -0.71 -19.47
CA ALA A 613 11.70 -0.71 -19.80
C ALA A 613 10.83 -0.22 -18.63
N ASN A 614 11.23 -0.45 -17.38
CA ASN A 614 10.49 -0.05 -16.18
C ASN A 614 10.98 1.24 -15.52
N ALA A 615 12.09 1.85 -15.97
CA ALA A 615 12.66 3.05 -15.35
C ALA A 615 11.99 4.36 -15.84
N PRO A 616 11.06 4.96 -15.08
CA PRO A 616 10.18 6.03 -15.58
C PRO A 616 10.92 7.35 -15.88
N TYR A 617 12.15 7.51 -15.40
CA TYR A 617 12.94 8.75 -15.53
C TYR A 617 14.24 8.55 -16.32
N ILE A 618 14.31 7.53 -17.18
CA ILE A 618 15.47 7.27 -18.04
C ILE A 618 15.01 7.27 -19.50
N THR A 619 15.58 8.15 -20.32
CA THR A 619 15.41 8.20 -21.79
C THR A 619 16.72 8.65 -22.44
N GLY A 620 16.97 8.19 -23.67
CA GLY A 620 18.16 8.49 -24.46
C GLY A 620 19.45 7.79 -24.00
N GLN A 621 19.38 6.93 -22.98
CA GLN A 621 20.55 6.29 -22.40
C GLN A 621 20.93 4.99 -23.11
N ILE A 622 22.23 4.75 -23.22
CA ILE A 622 22.79 3.50 -23.70
C ILE A 622 23.55 2.84 -22.55
N LEU A 623 23.03 1.73 -22.05
CA LEU A 623 23.65 0.98 -20.95
C LEU A 623 24.55 -0.12 -21.49
N ALA A 624 25.86 -0.07 -21.19
CA ALA A 624 26.79 -1.14 -21.51
C ALA A 624 26.62 -2.31 -20.52
N VAL A 625 26.50 -3.53 -21.04
CA VAL A 625 26.45 -4.77 -20.24
C VAL A 625 27.49 -5.73 -20.80
N ASP A 626 28.74 -5.51 -20.38
CA ASP A 626 29.92 -6.04 -21.09
C ASP A 626 31.07 -6.45 -20.16
N GLY A 627 30.83 -6.49 -18.84
CA GLY A 627 31.86 -6.78 -17.84
C GLY A 627 33.05 -5.80 -17.86
N GLY A 628 32.85 -4.58 -18.37
CA GLY A 628 33.89 -3.56 -18.55
C GLY A 628 34.71 -3.71 -19.83
N ARG A 629 34.37 -4.65 -20.73
CA ARG A 629 35.14 -4.92 -21.95
C ARG A 629 35.32 -3.68 -22.83
N SER A 630 34.30 -2.83 -22.92
CA SER A 630 34.37 -1.56 -23.63
C SER A 630 35.47 -0.64 -23.12
N LEU A 631 35.95 -0.76 -21.87
CA LEU A 631 37.08 0.02 -21.37
C LEU A 631 38.42 -0.48 -21.90
N THR A 632 38.55 -1.78 -22.16
CA THR A 632 39.81 -2.43 -22.57
C THR A 632 39.92 -2.68 -24.07
N LEU A 633 38.83 -2.52 -24.82
CA LEU A 633 38.88 -2.43 -26.28
C LEU A 633 39.89 -1.34 -26.66
N ARG A 634 40.91 -1.74 -27.44
CA ARG A 634 41.88 -0.79 -28.02
C ARG A 634 41.07 0.24 -28.82
N GLY A 635 41.01 1.48 -28.34
CA GLY A 635 40.68 2.60 -29.21
C GLY A 635 41.79 2.62 -30.26
N SER A 636 41.42 2.53 -31.53
CA SER A 636 42.37 2.68 -32.63
C SER A 636 43.09 4.01 -32.54
#